data_AF-A0A081NE52-F1
#
_entry.id   AF-A0A081NE52-F1
#
_cell.length_a   1.000
_cell.length_b   1.000
_cell.length_c   1.000
_cell.angle_alpha   90.00
_cell.angle_beta   90.00
_cell.angle_gamma   90.00
#
_symmetry.space_group_name_H-M   'P 1'
#
loop_
_entity.id
_entity.type
_entity.pdbx_description
1 polymer ?
#
loop_
_entity_poly.entity_id
_entity_poly.type
_entity_poly.pdbx_seq_one_letter_code
_entity_poly.pdbx_strand_id
1 'polypeptide(L)'
;MQTQQSVIRFVIFAVIVLAILLSLISVVLMVPGRYTDQLLQQIEDQTGVEVLPVAKEYSFITGKFLLTNPELRISPGITLKSESIGLNVAWTSLWKDKIELDQIDFKNPRIFLDLGLIGQKPPMPNLYQFLRESGRFVFEDGSMKVVNTEQASATEIVGIDFNRMELKTQQADQVAVEVFRDSGSRKWSLGGIVDLNELMMSGQLSIDELPLADAVNQGFIQCSECSLEGRLSTDLSVEWSIDQGWELTGTAKVLDGQFQDLNTDLDLKWKELFAEGFQFKNNEGFVDDLSFKEAGLTVNGNLLQQVAKSLDSSLPVAVKNIEFNGVIQSSERQDKALFSQSRVELELLGPGQFTYQLNGQWLERVAVFLEGGVDSNNTIASTLNISARDVDLSLLSASERSVAGYDLAGSRVNLNLASTAGGGSRGKLIFSKLEAKPIKPELDIKHVKALMTNIQSIMAMDVFVRGGQSPLAATKMAIQSTWKRVLDQPLQYLSQQAGITPALSNNLHMPAGRAYLTDNDKAQLKGWSRVLTQRPDINISVQAVASKEKDWPILSRSELEADLIELYSAINRSKPGEVKEIPADIRGQLIEQMYLRAHNRKIPEVGDVSQGTRVKEAEQWLLKNWPANQEKMNKLAVDRLNAVNEYIVSEGTGKKRIISLPPSTVENAKSAVEIQLLY
;
A
#
# COMPACT_ATOMS: atom_id res chain seq x y z
N MET A 1 73.91 12.70 83.74
CA MET A 1 73.17 11.47 84.12
C MET A 1 71.68 11.69 84.46
N GLN A 2 71.15 12.91 84.59
CA GLN A 2 69.71 13.15 84.86
C GLN A 2 68.80 13.22 83.61
N THR A 3 69.33 13.43 82.41
CA THR A 3 68.53 13.55 81.16
C THR A 3 68.11 12.20 80.56
N GLN A 4 68.90 11.14 80.75
CA GLN A 4 68.54 9.80 80.23
C GLN A 4 67.37 9.15 80.97
N GLN A 5 67.13 9.49 82.25
CA GLN A 5 65.99 8.95 83.00
C GLN A 5 64.64 9.57 82.59
N SER A 6 64.63 10.77 82.00
CA SER A 6 63.39 11.44 81.56
C SER A 6 62.87 10.86 80.24
N VAL A 7 63.75 10.59 79.27
CA VAL A 7 63.38 10.01 77.97
C VAL A 7 62.84 8.59 78.14
N ILE A 8 63.44 7.78 79.02
CA ILE A 8 62.98 6.42 79.30
C ILE A 8 61.57 6.45 79.94
N ARG A 9 61.28 7.40 80.83
CA ARG A 9 59.94 7.55 81.43
C ARG A 9 58.89 7.98 80.40
N PHE A 10 59.25 8.87 79.46
CA PHE A 10 58.33 9.29 78.41
C PHE A 10 58.04 8.17 77.41
N VAL A 11 59.05 7.38 77.02
CA VAL A 11 58.86 6.22 76.15
C VAL A 11 58.03 5.14 76.86
N ILE A 12 58.29 4.85 78.13
CA ILE A 12 57.49 3.91 78.91
C ILE A 12 56.05 4.42 79.05
N PHE A 13 55.84 5.71 79.32
CA PHE A 13 54.50 6.29 79.38
C PHE A 13 53.78 6.22 78.03
N ALA A 14 54.46 6.53 76.92
CA ALA A 14 53.90 6.43 75.58
C ALA A 14 53.57 4.97 75.21
N VAL A 15 54.41 4.01 75.59
CA VAL A 15 54.15 2.57 75.39
C VAL A 15 53.00 2.08 76.27
N ILE A 16 52.88 2.56 77.51
CA ILE A 16 51.76 2.23 78.40
C ILE A 16 50.46 2.85 77.88
N VAL A 17 50.47 4.12 77.45
CA VAL A 17 49.30 4.76 76.85
C VAL A 17 48.91 4.06 75.55
N LEU A 18 49.87 3.69 74.70
CA LEU A 18 49.61 2.93 73.47
C LEU A 18 49.10 1.52 73.79
N ALA A 19 49.64 0.84 74.80
CA ALA A 19 49.18 -0.48 75.23
C ALA A 19 47.78 -0.42 75.87
N ILE A 20 47.47 0.63 76.63
CA ILE A 20 46.14 0.89 77.17
C ILE A 20 45.18 1.22 76.02
N LEU A 21 45.57 2.06 75.07
CA LEU A 21 44.78 2.41 73.90
C LEU A 21 44.53 1.18 73.02
N LEU A 22 45.56 0.36 72.77
CA LEU A 22 45.45 -0.90 72.04
C LEU A 22 44.66 -1.95 72.82
N SER A 23 44.72 -1.97 74.16
CA SER A 23 43.87 -2.83 74.99
C SER A 23 42.42 -2.35 75.00
N LEU A 24 42.16 -1.05 74.98
CA LEU A 24 40.83 -0.45 74.88
C LEU A 24 40.25 -0.70 73.49
N ILE A 25 41.05 -0.51 72.44
CA ILE A 25 40.71 -0.87 71.06
C ILE A 25 40.49 -2.38 70.97
N SER A 26 41.32 -3.21 71.61
CA SER A 26 41.15 -4.67 71.64
C SER A 26 39.90 -5.10 72.42
N VAL A 27 39.52 -4.40 73.50
CA VAL A 27 38.30 -4.68 74.28
C VAL A 27 37.06 -4.21 73.52
N VAL A 28 37.12 -3.06 72.86
CA VAL A 28 36.06 -2.57 71.97
C VAL A 28 35.90 -3.48 70.74
N LEU A 29 37.00 -4.03 70.20
CA LEU A 29 36.99 -5.02 69.12
C LEU A 29 36.65 -6.45 69.58
N MET A 30 36.76 -6.78 70.87
CA MET A 30 36.48 -8.12 71.42
C MET A 30 35.03 -8.34 71.88
N VAL A 31 34.17 -7.31 71.86
CA VAL A 31 32.75 -7.46 72.18
C VAL A 31 31.83 -7.18 70.96
N PRO A 32 32.11 -7.68 69.75
CA PRO A 32 31.24 -7.45 68.60
C PRO A 32 29.84 -8.04 68.81
N GLY A 33 29.73 -9.16 69.55
CA GLY A 33 28.45 -9.84 69.81
C GLY A 33 27.39 -8.93 70.44
N ARG A 34 27.71 -8.24 71.56
CA ARG A 34 26.71 -7.41 72.26
C ARG A 34 26.25 -6.21 71.44
N TYR A 35 27.14 -5.60 70.66
CA TYR A 35 26.77 -4.48 69.79
C TYR A 35 25.86 -4.93 68.65
N THR A 36 26.13 -6.10 68.07
CA THR A 36 25.24 -6.67 67.05
C THR A 36 23.88 -7.12 67.60
N ASP A 37 23.77 -7.47 68.89
CA ASP A 37 22.49 -7.71 69.57
C ASP A 37 21.71 -6.40 69.77
N GLN A 38 22.37 -5.37 70.28
CA GLN A 38 21.75 -4.07 70.54
C GLN A 38 21.29 -3.37 69.26
N LEU A 39 22.13 -3.39 68.21
CA LEU A 39 21.79 -2.81 66.92
C LEU A 39 20.56 -3.49 66.32
N LEU A 40 20.49 -4.82 66.39
CA LEU A 40 19.35 -5.57 65.89
C LEU A 40 18.08 -5.21 66.67
N GLN A 41 18.14 -5.22 68.01
CA GLN A 41 17.00 -4.86 68.85
C GLN A 41 16.52 -3.43 68.59
N GLN A 42 17.44 -2.47 68.41
CA GLN A 42 17.08 -1.09 68.05
C GLN A 42 16.42 -1.00 66.67
N ILE A 43 16.87 -1.79 65.69
CA ILE A 43 16.21 -1.87 64.38
C ILE A 43 14.79 -2.43 64.55
N GLU A 44 14.60 -3.51 65.31
CA GLU A 44 13.28 -4.10 65.57
C GLU A 44 12.35 -3.10 66.27
N ASP A 45 12.83 -2.42 67.32
CA ASP A 45 12.05 -1.44 68.09
C ASP A 45 11.67 -0.21 67.25
N GLN A 46 12.57 0.27 66.38
CA GLN A 46 12.32 1.46 65.55
C GLN A 46 11.48 1.19 64.31
N THR A 47 11.65 0.01 63.69
CA THR A 47 10.97 -0.34 62.44
C THR A 47 9.69 -1.15 62.67
N GLY A 48 9.53 -1.77 63.83
CA GLY A 48 8.46 -2.72 64.11
C GLY A 48 8.62 -4.07 63.40
N VAL A 49 9.78 -4.31 62.75
CA VAL A 49 10.09 -5.53 62.00
C VAL A 49 10.77 -6.53 62.94
N GLU A 50 10.18 -7.71 63.15
CA GLU A 50 10.81 -8.80 63.94
C GLU A 50 11.84 -9.54 63.07
N VAL A 51 13.08 -9.71 63.54
CA VAL A 51 14.16 -10.37 62.80
C VAL A 51 14.51 -11.73 63.44
N LEU A 52 14.09 -12.80 62.78
CA LEU A 52 14.29 -14.17 63.25
C LEU A 52 15.67 -14.75 62.87
N PRO A 53 16.22 -15.66 63.72
CA PRO A 53 17.64 -15.69 64.07
C PRO A 53 18.57 -16.19 62.98
N VAL A 54 19.73 -15.54 62.88
CA VAL A 54 20.81 -15.85 61.93
C VAL A 54 22.18 -15.40 62.38
N ALA A 55 23.22 -15.95 61.76
CA ALA A 55 24.59 -15.48 61.92
C ALA A 55 24.70 -14.01 61.50
N LYS A 56 25.30 -13.19 62.36
CA LYS A 56 25.43 -11.74 62.19
C LYS A 56 26.87 -11.29 62.35
N GLU A 57 27.28 -10.37 61.50
CA GLU A 57 28.63 -9.82 61.48
C GLU A 57 28.56 -8.32 61.25
N TYR A 58 29.31 -7.53 62.04
CA TYR A 58 29.46 -6.09 61.82
C TYR A 58 30.92 -5.75 61.56
N SER A 59 31.20 -5.10 60.44
CA SER A 59 32.52 -4.57 60.12
C SER A 59 32.57 -3.08 60.44
N PHE A 60 33.27 -2.72 61.53
CA PHE A 60 33.52 -1.32 61.92
C PHE A 60 34.32 -0.54 60.86
N ILE A 61 35.12 -1.24 60.04
CA ILE A 61 35.93 -0.61 58.99
C ILE A 61 35.06 -0.16 57.83
N THR A 62 34.07 -0.97 57.46
CA THR A 62 33.21 -0.72 56.30
C THR A 62 31.84 -0.17 56.66
N GLY A 63 31.47 -0.12 57.95
CA GLY A 63 30.12 0.21 58.41
C GLY A 63 29.06 -0.84 58.03
N LYS A 64 29.48 -2.02 57.56
CA LYS A 64 28.57 -3.02 56.99
C LYS A 64 28.12 -4.01 58.05
N PHE A 65 26.81 -4.10 58.26
CA PHE A 65 26.14 -5.11 59.08
C PHE A 65 25.58 -6.21 58.18
N LEU A 66 26.07 -7.43 58.29
CA LEU A 66 25.68 -8.57 57.48
C LEU A 66 24.86 -9.57 58.31
N LEU A 67 23.66 -9.88 57.85
CA LEU A 67 22.81 -10.96 58.35
C LEU A 67 22.83 -12.11 57.34
N THR A 68 23.11 -13.36 57.74
CA THR A 68 23.20 -14.52 56.83
C THR A 68 22.04 -15.49 57.04
N ASN A 69 21.15 -15.62 56.05
CA ASN A 69 19.85 -16.33 56.04
C ASN A 69 18.64 -15.65 56.75
N PRO A 70 18.58 -14.31 56.91
CA PRO A 70 17.60 -13.66 57.79
C PRO A 70 16.15 -13.93 57.38
N GLU A 71 15.26 -13.94 58.38
CA GLU A 71 13.81 -13.91 58.21
C GLU A 71 13.25 -12.67 58.91
N LEU A 72 12.89 -11.64 58.14
CA LEU A 72 12.24 -10.42 58.60
C LEU A 72 10.73 -10.61 58.60
N ARG A 73 10.05 -10.29 59.69
CA ARG A 73 8.59 -10.27 59.79
C ARG A 73 8.16 -8.82 59.94
N ILE A 74 7.69 -8.25 58.85
CA ILE A 74 7.40 -6.81 58.74
C ILE A 74 6.02 -6.50 59.32
N SER A 75 5.03 -7.36 59.06
CA SER A 75 3.68 -7.26 59.60
C SER A 75 3.03 -8.65 59.64
N PRO A 76 1.88 -8.84 60.29
CA PRO A 76 1.10 -10.07 60.17
C PRO A 76 0.85 -10.38 58.69
N GLY A 77 1.41 -11.49 58.23
CA GLY A 77 1.35 -11.92 56.84
C GLY A 77 2.43 -11.39 55.90
N ILE A 78 3.33 -10.49 56.30
CA ILE A 78 4.46 -10.07 55.46
C ILE A 78 5.76 -10.59 56.07
N THR A 79 6.42 -11.53 55.38
CA THR A 79 7.71 -12.09 55.80
C THR A 79 8.73 -11.95 54.67
N LEU A 80 9.95 -11.53 54.92
CA LEU A 80 11.04 -11.46 53.94
C LEU A 80 12.19 -12.33 54.42
N LYS A 81 12.55 -13.35 53.65
CA LYS A 81 13.76 -14.14 53.84
C LYS A 81 14.83 -13.74 52.84
N SER A 82 16.10 -13.97 53.11
CA SER A 82 17.18 -13.69 52.15
C SER A 82 18.40 -14.54 52.49
N GLU A 83 19.25 -14.91 51.54
CA GLU A 83 20.54 -15.55 51.85
C GLU A 83 21.45 -14.63 52.67
N SER A 84 21.42 -13.34 52.36
CA SER A 84 22.12 -12.36 53.18
C SER A 84 21.54 -10.96 53.02
N ILE A 85 21.41 -10.23 54.13
CA ILE A 85 21.07 -8.81 54.16
C ILE A 85 22.29 -8.02 54.61
N GLY A 86 22.75 -7.09 53.79
CA GLY A 86 23.77 -6.11 54.15
C GLY A 86 23.13 -4.76 54.46
N LEU A 87 23.28 -4.26 55.67
CA LEU A 87 22.91 -2.89 56.04
C LEU A 87 24.17 -2.04 56.09
N ASN A 88 24.15 -0.86 55.48
CA ASN A 88 25.19 0.15 55.71
C ASN A 88 24.75 1.04 56.87
N VAL A 89 25.40 0.86 58.02
CA VAL A 89 25.12 1.60 59.25
C VAL A 89 26.39 2.33 59.66
N ALA A 90 26.41 3.65 59.48
CA ALA A 90 27.51 4.48 59.92
C ALA A 90 27.80 4.21 61.41
N TRP A 91 29.06 3.95 61.75
CA TRP A 91 29.45 3.62 63.13
C TRP A 91 29.05 4.72 64.14
N THR A 92 28.90 5.96 63.68
CA THR A 92 28.41 7.10 64.47
C THR A 92 26.94 6.97 64.86
N SER A 93 26.13 6.28 64.06
CA SER A 93 24.70 6.08 64.31
C SER A 93 24.44 5.13 65.49
N LEU A 94 25.44 4.32 65.88
CA LEU A 94 25.38 3.46 67.08
C LEU A 94 25.23 4.25 68.39
N TRP A 95 25.53 5.55 68.36
CA TRP A 95 25.47 6.44 69.53
C TRP A 95 24.34 7.46 69.45
N LYS A 96 23.54 7.45 68.38
CA LYS A 96 22.37 8.32 68.19
C LYS A 96 21.11 7.60 68.66
N ASP A 97 20.09 8.37 69.06
CA ASP A 97 18.76 7.82 69.41
C ASP A 97 17.98 7.29 68.19
N LYS A 98 18.45 7.60 66.97
CA LYS A 98 17.85 7.16 65.70
C LYS A 98 18.91 6.54 64.81
N ILE A 99 18.62 5.35 64.28
CA ILE A 99 19.47 4.69 63.30
C ILE A 99 19.13 5.26 61.92
N GLU A 100 20.12 5.87 61.28
CA GLU A 100 20.04 6.25 59.87
C GLU A 100 20.58 5.07 59.05
N LEU A 101 19.73 4.47 58.22
CA LEU A 101 20.10 3.41 57.28
C LEU A 101 20.30 4.05 55.91
N ASP A 102 21.55 4.02 55.41
CA ASP A 102 21.87 4.63 54.11
C ASP A 102 21.54 3.69 52.95
N GLN A 103 21.78 2.38 53.14
CA GLN A 103 21.64 1.37 52.10
C GLN A 103 21.31 0.00 52.70
N ILE A 104 20.40 -0.72 52.04
CA ILE A 104 20.03 -2.10 52.36
C ILE A 104 20.21 -2.96 51.10
N ASP A 105 21.13 -3.93 51.18
CA ASP A 105 21.42 -4.91 50.13
C ASP A 105 20.79 -6.26 50.46
N PHE A 106 19.92 -6.77 49.59
CA PHE A 106 19.41 -8.14 49.71
C PHE A 106 20.03 -9.07 48.66
N LYS A 107 20.54 -10.22 49.11
CA LYS A 107 21.01 -11.30 48.21
C LYS A 107 19.98 -12.42 48.17
N ASN A 108 19.49 -12.76 46.98
CA ASN A 108 18.44 -13.77 46.78
C ASN A 108 17.25 -13.61 47.77
N PRO A 109 16.62 -12.42 47.85
CA PRO A 109 15.49 -12.22 48.75
C PRO A 109 14.29 -13.10 48.37
N ARG A 110 13.49 -13.40 49.37
CA ARG A 110 12.29 -14.23 49.33
C ARG A 110 11.19 -13.61 50.20
N ILE A 111 10.39 -12.73 49.63
CA ILE A 111 9.23 -12.11 50.27
C ILE A 111 8.05 -13.11 50.30
N PHE A 112 7.24 -13.09 51.34
CA PHE A 112 6.04 -13.89 51.50
C PHE A 112 4.94 -12.93 51.94
N LEU A 113 3.87 -12.82 51.14
CA LEU A 113 2.68 -12.06 51.47
C LEU A 113 1.52 -13.05 51.67
N ASP A 114 1.07 -13.19 52.91
CA ASP A 114 -0.13 -13.90 53.33
C ASP A 114 -1.25 -12.87 53.53
N LEU A 115 -2.00 -12.67 52.46
CA LEU A 115 -3.11 -11.73 52.40
C LEU A 115 -4.27 -12.11 53.33
N GLY A 116 -4.33 -13.37 53.80
CA GLY A 116 -5.33 -13.81 54.80
C GLY A 116 -5.02 -13.29 56.21
N LEU A 117 -3.75 -12.98 56.49
CA LEU A 117 -3.26 -12.44 57.76
C LEU A 117 -3.10 -10.92 57.75
N ILE A 118 -3.01 -10.29 56.57
CA ILE A 118 -3.00 -8.83 56.39
C ILE A 118 -4.43 -8.30 56.60
N GLY A 119 -4.85 -8.19 57.86
CA GLY A 119 -6.21 -7.82 58.24
C GLY A 119 -6.49 -6.30 58.24
N GLN A 120 -7.27 -5.82 57.26
CA GLN A 120 -8.62 -5.23 57.38
C GLN A 120 -9.13 -5.00 55.94
N LYS A 121 -10.45 -5.15 55.72
CA LYS A 121 -11.11 -4.95 54.41
C LYS A 121 -10.58 -3.67 53.74
N PRO A 122 -9.83 -3.71 52.62
CA PRO A 122 -9.50 -2.50 51.90
C PRO A 122 -10.81 -1.88 51.38
N PRO A 123 -10.87 -0.54 51.20
CA PRO A 123 -12.06 0.16 50.72
C PRO A 123 -12.49 -0.24 49.29
N MET A 124 -11.76 -1.16 48.64
CA MET A 124 -12.07 -1.75 47.34
C MET A 124 -12.46 -3.23 47.49
N PRO A 125 -13.77 -3.56 47.54
CA PRO A 125 -14.27 -4.94 47.68
C PRO A 125 -13.78 -5.87 46.57
N ASN A 126 -13.60 -5.35 45.35
CA ASN A 126 -13.17 -6.11 44.18
C ASN A 126 -11.68 -6.48 44.24
N LEU A 127 -10.82 -5.60 44.75
CA LEU A 127 -9.41 -5.90 44.97
C LEU A 127 -9.25 -6.94 46.09
N TYR A 128 -10.03 -6.81 47.17
CA TYR A 128 -10.03 -7.82 48.23
C TYR A 128 -10.51 -9.19 47.74
N GLN A 129 -11.57 -9.23 46.93
CA GLN A 129 -12.08 -10.46 46.36
C GLN A 129 -11.08 -11.08 45.37
N PHE A 130 -10.49 -10.27 44.47
CA PHE A 130 -9.43 -10.69 43.57
C PHE A 130 -8.21 -11.25 44.34
N LEU A 131 -7.69 -10.53 45.33
CA LEU A 131 -6.53 -10.93 46.14
C LEU A 131 -6.80 -12.15 47.02
N ARG A 132 -8.04 -12.33 47.49
CA ARG A 132 -8.48 -13.53 48.22
C ARG A 132 -8.62 -14.75 47.29
N GLU A 133 -9.02 -14.53 46.04
CA GLU A 133 -9.16 -15.59 45.02
C GLU A 133 -7.81 -15.95 44.36
N SER A 134 -6.83 -15.04 44.34
CA SER A 134 -5.54 -15.25 43.63
C SER A 134 -4.41 -15.85 44.47
N GLY A 135 -4.49 -15.92 45.80
CA GLY A 135 -3.58 -16.75 46.62
C GLY A 135 -2.33 -16.04 47.16
N ARG A 136 -1.49 -16.80 47.87
CA ARG A 136 -0.30 -16.35 48.60
C ARG A 136 0.78 -15.90 47.61
N PHE A 137 1.29 -14.67 47.76
CA PHE A 137 2.46 -14.25 46.98
C PHE A 137 3.72 -14.78 47.67
N VAL A 138 4.44 -15.66 46.99
CA VAL A 138 5.68 -16.28 47.43
C VAL A 138 6.77 -15.87 46.47
N PHE A 139 7.65 -14.99 46.90
CA PHE A 139 8.86 -14.66 46.17
C PHE A 139 9.92 -15.69 46.59
N GLU A 140 10.38 -16.54 45.69
CA GLU A 140 11.34 -17.62 45.97
C GLU A 140 12.37 -17.73 44.85
N ASP A 141 13.66 -17.78 45.20
CA ASP A 141 14.77 -17.86 44.23
C ASP A 141 14.71 -16.79 43.15
N GLY A 142 14.30 -15.59 43.58
CA GLY A 142 14.09 -14.46 42.72
C GLY A 142 12.70 -14.36 42.12
N SER A 143 11.96 -15.46 41.96
CA SER A 143 10.66 -15.50 41.26
C SER A 143 9.50 -15.05 42.16
N MET A 144 8.68 -14.07 41.76
CA MET A 144 7.37 -13.84 42.40
C MET A 144 6.40 -14.95 41.99
N LYS A 145 5.87 -15.75 42.90
CA LYS A 145 4.85 -16.77 42.61
C LYS A 145 3.54 -16.37 43.27
N VAL A 146 2.42 -16.49 42.57
CA VAL A 146 1.09 -16.40 43.20
C VAL A 146 0.56 -17.83 43.38
N VAL A 147 0.44 -18.29 44.61
CA VAL A 147 0.10 -19.67 44.95
C VAL A 147 -1.31 -19.74 45.50
N ASN A 148 -2.23 -20.35 44.76
CA ASN A 148 -3.57 -20.63 45.27
C ASN A 148 -3.48 -21.61 46.46
N THR A 149 -3.87 -21.15 47.65
CA THR A 149 -3.78 -21.93 48.89
C THR A 149 -4.79 -23.08 48.97
N GLU A 150 -5.77 -23.16 48.08
CA GLU A 150 -6.82 -24.20 48.10
C GLU A 150 -6.53 -25.40 47.18
N GLN A 151 -5.55 -25.33 46.26
CA GLN A 151 -5.22 -26.42 45.34
C GLN A 151 -3.76 -26.86 45.48
N ALA A 152 -3.54 -28.13 45.88
CA ALA A 152 -2.22 -28.72 46.13
C ALA A 152 -1.34 -28.91 44.87
N SER A 153 -1.80 -28.48 43.71
CA SER A 153 -1.06 -28.48 42.44
C SER A 153 -0.89 -27.04 41.98
N ALA A 154 0.24 -26.44 42.35
CA ALA A 154 0.61 -25.07 42.03
C ALA A 154 0.74 -24.87 40.51
N THR A 155 -0.25 -24.24 39.89
CA THR A 155 -0.06 -23.62 38.56
C THR A 155 0.50 -22.23 38.78
N GLU A 156 1.76 -22.05 38.39
CA GLU A 156 2.46 -20.77 38.34
C GLU A 156 1.71 -19.81 37.40
N ILE A 157 1.30 -18.64 37.89
CA ILE A 157 0.47 -17.71 37.10
C ILE A 157 1.34 -16.64 36.43
N VAL A 158 2.33 -16.05 37.12
CA VAL A 158 3.35 -15.13 36.57
C VAL A 158 4.56 -15.14 37.51
N GLY A 159 5.78 -15.25 36.99
CA GLY A 159 7.03 -15.22 37.74
C GLY A 159 8.07 -14.27 37.14
N ILE A 160 8.48 -13.25 37.90
CA ILE A 160 9.60 -12.36 37.55
C ILE A 160 10.78 -12.73 38.45
N ASP A 161 11.81 -13.41 37.92
CA ASP A 161 12.99 -13.77 38.75
C ASP A 161 14.10 -12.71 38.77
N PHE A 162 14.55 -12.30 39.97
CA PHE A 162 15.68 -11.40 40.23
C PHE A 162 16.66 -11.96 41.28
N ASN A 163 17.95 -11.64 41.21
CA ASN A 163 18.95 -12.18 42.17
C ASN A 163 19.49 -11.13 43.15
N ARG A 164 19.23 -9.84 42.92
CA ARG A 164 19.61 -8.75 43.83
C ARG A 164 18.56 -7.65 43.85
N MET A 165 18.36 -7.07 45.03
CA MET A 165 17.53 -5.90 45.26
C MET A 165 18.29 -4.95 46.20
N GLU A 166 18.35 -3.69 45.81
CA GLU A 166 18.92 -2.59 46.60
C GLU A 166 17.85 -1.57 46.91
N LEU A 167 17.80 -1.14 48.18
CA LEU A 167 16.96 -0.05 48.63
C LEU A 167 17.87 1.04 49.20
N LYS A 168 17.73 2.26 48.68
CA LYS A 168 18.49 3.44 49.13
C LYS A 168 17.51 4.55 49.47
N THR A 169 17.52 5.01 50.72
CA THR A 169 16.68 6.14 51.13
C THR A 169 17.23 7.43 50.51
N GLN A 170 16.41 8.13 49.71
CA GLN A 170 16.78 9.41 49.08
C GLN A 170 16.32 10.59 49.93
N GLN A 171 15.05 10.55 50.36
CA GLN A 171 14.42 11.52 51.25
C GLN A 171 13.56 10.78 52.28
N ALA A 172 12.96 11.50 53.24
CA ALA A 172 12.19 10.89 54.33
C ALA A 172 11.01 10.03 53.84
N ASP A 173 10.46 10.36 52.67
CA ASP A 173 9.31 9.77 52.01
C ASP A 173 9.64 9.15 50.65
N GLN A 174 10.92 9.13 50.23
CA GLN A 174 11.34 8.62 48.92
C GLN A 174 12.40 7.54 49.06
N VAL A 175 12.10 6.37 48.51
CA VAL A 175 13.00 5.21 48.51
C VAL A 175 13.39 4.89 47.06
N ALA A 176 14.68 4.98 46.75
CA ALA A 176 15.18 4.44 45.50
C ALA A 176 15.23 2.90 45.58
N VAL A 177 14.66 2.25 44.59
CA VAL A 177 14.57 0.80 44.46
C VAL A 177 15.32 0.40 43.20
N GLU A 178 16.29 -0.50 43.33
CA GLU A 178 16.98 -1.12 42.19
C GLU A 178 16.85 -2.65 42.32
N VAL A 179 16.12 -3.27 41.40
CA VAL A 179 15.97 -4.72 41.28
C VAL A 179 16.71 -5.16 40.05
N PHE A 180 17.51 -6.22 40.13
CA PHE A 180 18.15 -6.75 38.94
C PHE A 180 18.32 -8.26 38.98
N ARG A 181 18.36 -8.81 37.77
CA ARG A 181 18.79 -10.16 37.49
C ARG A 181 20.05 -10.08 36.63
N ASP A 182 21.16 -10.53 37.20
CA ASP A 182 22.42 -10.69 36.46
C ASP A 182 22.87 -12.15 36.52
N SER A 183 22.12 -13.04 35.85
CA SER A 183 22.43 -14.47 35.82
C SER A 183 22.08 -15.11 34.48
N GLY A 184 23.08 -15.68 33.80
CA GLY A 184 22.88 -16.43 32.56
C GLY A 184 22.44 -15.56 31.38
N SER A 185 21.49 -16.06 30.59
CA SER A 185 20.91 -15.40 29.41
C SER A 185 19.76 -14.43 29.73
N ARG A 186 19.47 -14.18 31.01
CA ARG A 186 18.38 -13.31 31.45
C ARG A 186 18.98 -12.15 32.24
N LYS A 187 19.21 -11.03 31.56
CA LYS A 187 19.69 -9.80 32.18
C LYS A 187 18.59 -8.76 32.13
N TRP A 188 18.16 -8.30 33.29
CA TRP A 188 17.22 -7.18 33.37
C TRP A 188 17.43 -6.41 34.67
N SER A 189 17.04 -5.14 34.66
CA SER A 189 17.06 -4.27 35.82
C SER A 189 15.82 -3.37 35.83
N LEU A 190 15.24 -3.17 37.00
CA LEU A 190 14.18 -2.22 37.28
C LEU A 190 14.69 -1.26 38.35
N GLY A 191 14.96 -0.02 37.97
CA GLY A 191 15.42 1.03 38.89
C GLY A 191 14.38 2.14 38.98
N GLY A 192 14.13 2.71 40.15
CA GLY A 192 13.18 3.81 40.28
C GLY A 192 13.14 4.43 41.67
N ILE A 193 12.27 5.43 41.84
CA ILE A 193 11.97 6.08 43.11
C ILE A 193 10.52 5.78 43.46
N VAL A 194 10.31 5.26 44.67
CA VAL A 194 9.00 5.05 45.27
C VAL A 194 8.73 6.20 46.24
N ASP A 195 7.68 6.97 45.97
CA ASP A 195 7.13 7.97 46.88
C ASP A 195 6.12 7.30 47.81
N LEU A 196 6.44 7.25 49.10
CA LEU A 196 5.65 6.57 50.12
C LEU A 196 4.39 7.37 50.53
N ASN A 197 4.37 8.69 50.30
CA ASN A 197 3.21 9.53 50.61
C ASN A 197 2.15 9.41 49.53
N GLU A 198 2.58 9.44 48.27
CA GLU A 198 1.70 9.36 47.11
C GLU A 198 1.41 7.91 46.69
N LEU A 199 2.16 6.93 47.22
CA LEU A 199 2.12 5.53 46.81
C LEU A 199 2.30 5.39 45.30
N MET A 200 3.32 6.07 44.79
CA MET A 200 3.68 6.08 43.38
C MET A 200 5.13 5.64 43.17
N MET A 201 5.41 5.01 42.04
CA MET A 201 6.75 4.65 41.61
C MET A 201 7.01 5.26 40.22
N SER A 202 8.18 5.86 40.04
CA SER A 202 8.69 6.27 38.73
C SER A 202 10.09 5.70 38.52
N GLY A 203 10.39 5.19 37.34
CA GLY A 203 11.63 4.47 37.12
C GLY A 203 11.87 4.05 35.67
N GLN A 204 12.79 3.12 35.51
CA GLN A 204 13.22 2.55 34.25
C GLN A 204 13.38 1.03 34.39
N LEU A 205 12.81 0.30 33.44
CA LEU A 205 13.01 -1.12 33.22
C LEU A 205 13.91 -1.29 32.00
N SER A 206 15.08 -1.88 32.20
CA SER A 206 16.00 -2.25 31.13
C SER A 206 16.08 -3.77 31.04
N ILE A 207 15.84 -4.33 29.87
CA ILE A 207 15.95 -5.76 29.57
C ILE A 207 17.02 -5.91 28.49
N ASP A 208 17.98 -6.80 28.71
CA ASP A 208 19.09 -7.08 27.80
C ASP A 208 19.01 -8.54 27.31
N GLU A 209 18.74 -8.69 26.02
CA GLU A 209 18.68 -9.95 25.27
C GLU A 209 17.80 -11.09 25.87
N LEU A 210 16.64 -10.78 26.46
CA LEU A 210 15.69 -11.79 26.95
C LEU A 210 15.10 -12.63 25.81
N PRO A 211 15.18 -13.98 25.84
CA PRO A 211 14.54 -14.81 24.82
C PRO A 211 13.02 -14.57 24.75
N LEU A 212 12.47 -14.31 23.56
CA LEU A 212 11.03 -14.05 23.38
C LEU A 212 10.14 -15.22 23.81
N ALA A 213 10.63 -16.46 23.66
CA ALA A 213 9.94 -17.63 24.15
C ALA A 213 9.70 -17.57 25.68
N ASP A 214 10.63 -16.99 26.43
CA ASP A 214 10.45 -16.78 27.87
C ASP A 214 9.35 -15.73 28.13
N ALA A 215 9.31 -14.64 27.35
CA ALA A 215 8.27 -13.62 27.46
C ALA A 215 6.86 -14.18 27.12
N VAL A 216 6.75 -15.05 26.12
CA VAL A 216 5.50 -15.76 25.77
C VAL A 216 5.09 -16.71 26.89
N ASN A 217 6.02 -17.54 27.39
CA ASN A 217 5.73 -18.50 28.47
C ASN A 217 5.31 -17.83 29.78
N GLN A 218 5.80 -16.61 30.04
CA GLN A 218 5.41 -15.81 31.19
C GLN A 218 4.09 -15.05 31.00
N GLY A 219 3.45 -15.17 29.83
CA GLY A 219 2.17 -14.54 29.55
C GLY A 219 2.24 -13.06 29.21
N PHE A 220 3.44 -12.48 29.03
CA PHE A 220 3.59 -11.09 28.57
C PHE A 220 3.12 -10.90 27.13
N ILE A 221 3.24 -11.96 26.32
CA ILE A 221 2.78 -12.00 24.94
C ILE A 221 1.81 -13.17 24.79
N GLN A 222 0.55 -12.88 24.44
CA GLN A 222 -0.42 -13.91 24.11
C GLN A 222 -0.22 -14.34 22.65
N CYS A 223 0.20 -15.59 22.45
CA CYS A 223 0.49 -16.18 21.15
C CYS A 223 0.06 -17.66 21.19
N SER A 224 -1.25 -17.92 21.15
CA SER A 224 -1.80 -19.28 21.29
C SER A 224 -1.66 -20.12 20.02
N GLU A 225 -1.60 -19.48 18.86
CA GLU A 225 -1.58 -20.12 17.54
C GLU A 225 -0.41 -19.59 16.69
N CYS A 226 0.69 -19.24 17.35
CA CYS A 226 1.92 -18.83 16.68
C CYS A 226 3.16 -19.37 17.41
N SER A 227 4.28 -19.41 16.68
CA SER A 227 5.62 -19.59 17.24
C SER A 227 6.35 -18.25 17.15
N LEU A 228 6.91 -17.79 18.27
CA LEU A 228 7.66 -16.55 18.34
C LEU A 228 9.04 -16.81 18.96
N GLU A 229 10.08 -16.53 18.19
CA GLU A 229 11.47 -16.67 18.58
C GLU A 229 12.21 -15.33 18.43
N GLY A 230 13.32 -15.16 19.16
CA GLY A 230 14.17 -13.96 19.09
C GLY A 230 14.69 -13.54 20.46
N ARG A 231 15.48 -12.46 20.50
CA ARG A 231 16.04 -11.87 21.73
C ARG A 231 15.54 -10.44 21.89
N LEU A 232 14.71 -10.20 22.89
CA LEU A 232 14.14 -8.91 23.26
C LEU A 232 15.15 -8.09 24.08
N SER A 233 15.34 -6.83 23.70
CA SER A 233 16.02 -5.82 24.49
C SER A 233 15.14 -4.58 24.56
N THR A 234 14.98 -3.98 25.71
CA THR A 234 14.09 -2.82 25.85
C THR A 234 14.56 -1.90 26.97
N ASP A 235 14.33 -0.61 26.77
CA ASP A 235 14.47 0.42 27.79
C ASP A 235 13.11 1.12 27.90
N LEU A 236 12.40 0.84 28.99
CA LEU A 236 11.07 1.34 29.27
C LEU A 236 11.11 2.26 30.47
N SER A 237 10.51 3.43 30.37
CA SER A 237 10.08 4.22 31.53
C SER A 237 8.92 3.50 32.19
N VAL A 238 8.95 3.46 33.51
CA VAL A 238 7.98 2.75 34.33
C VAL A 238 7.34 3.75 35.28
N GLU A 239 6.03 3.87 35.19
CA GLU A 239 5.22 4.60 36.15
C GLU A 239 4.24 3.63 36.79
N TRP A 240 4.06 3.73 38.10
CA TRP A 240 3.05 2.98 38.82
C TRP A 240 2.39 3.86 39.86
N SER A 241 1.07 3.75 39.99
CA SER A 241 0.32 4.34 41.09
C SER A 241 -0.81 3.41 41.52
N ILE A 242 -1.30 3.60 42.74
CA ILE A 242 -2.43 2.82 43.25
C ILE A 242 -3.71 3.00 42.42
N ASP A 243 -3.89 4.18 41.82
CA ASP A 243 -5.09 4.54 41.07
C ASP A 243 -5.02 4.11 39.59
N GLN A 244 -3.83 4.17 38.98
CA GLN A 244 -3.65 3.95 37.53
C GLN A 244 -3.00 2.60 37.18
N GLY A 245 -2.46 1.88 38.16
CA GLY A 245 -1.71 0.65 37.91
C GLY A 245 -0.36 0.93 37.24
N TRP A 246 0.16 -0.04 36.47
CA TRP A 246 1.42 0.10 35.75
C TRP A 246 1.22 0.78 34.40
N GLU A 247 2.09 1.72 34.10
CA GLU A 247 2.27 2.35 32.79
C GLU A 247 3.72 2.18 32.36
N LEU A 248 3.93 1.51 31.23
CA LEU A 248 5.25 1.32 30.63
C LEU A 248 5.32 2.08 29.33
N THR A 249 6.34 2.92 29.14
CA THR A 249 6.52 3.67 27.91
C THR A 249 7.97 3.63 27.42
N GLY A 250 8.22 3.43 26.13
CA GLY A 250 9.59 3.44 25.64
C GLY A 250 9.78 2.77 24.29
N THR A 251 10.94 2.12 24.14
CA THR A 251 11.32 1.43 22.91
C THR A 251 11.71 0.00 23.19
N ALA A 252 11.33 -0.90 22.29
CA ALA A 252 11.76 -2.29 22.33
C ALA A 252 12.45 -2.67 21.02
N LYS A 253 13.45 -3.54 21.12
CA LYS A 253 14.20 -4.09 20.00
C LYS A 253 14.19 -5.62 20.12
N VAL A 254 13.91 -6.34 19.04
CA VAL A 254 14.06 -7.78 18.99
C VAL A 254 15.11 -8.14 17.94
N LEU A 255 16.11 -8.91 18.35
CA LEU A 255 17.19 -9.41 17.50
C LEU A 255 16.93 -10.84 17.06
N ASP A 256 17.28 -11.15 15.81
CA ASP A 256 17.29 -12.51 15.24
C ASP A 256 15.97 -13.25 15.47
N GLY A 257 14.85 -12.59 15.17
CA GLY A 257 13.53 -13.12 15.49
C GLY A 257 12.85 -13.84 14.34
N GLN A 258 11.89 -14.67 14.72
CA GLN A 258 11.00 -15.39 13.80
C GLN A 258 9.60 -15.41 14.38
N PHE A 259 8.62 -15.11 13.54
CA PHE A 259 7.19 -15.27 13.79
C PHE A 259 6.65 -16.25 12.77
N GLN A 260 6.03 -17.32 13.24
CA GLN A 260 5.33 -18.27 12.40
C GLN A 260 3.89 -18.39 12.92
N ASP A 261 2.94 -18.04 12.07
CA ASP A 261 1.53 -18.34 12.34
C ASP A 261 1.31 -19.85 12.12
N LEU A 262 0.57 -20.52 13.02
CA LEU A 262 0.30 -21.96 12.90
C LEU A 262 -0.97 -22.25 12.10
N ASN A 263 -1.85 -21.27 11.95
CA ASN A 263 -3.07 -21.37 11.17
C ASN A 263 -2.89 -20.91 9.72
N THR A 264 -1.88 -20.07 9.48
CA THR A 264 -1.53 -19.60 8.16
C THR A 264 -0.11 -20.01 7.82
N ASP A 265 0.22 -20.21 6.55
CA ASP A 265 1.61 -20.47 6.13
C ASP A 265 2.48 -19.19 6.13
N LEU A 266 2.19 -18.25 7.04
CA LEU A 266 2.90 -17.00 7.20
C LEU A 266 4.14 -17.24 8.08
N ASP A 267 5.33 -17.14 7.46
CA ASP A 267 6.61 -17.23 8.16
C ASP A 267 7.39 -15.93 7.93
N LEU A 268 7.59 -15.17 9.00
CA LEU A 268 8.27 -13.89 9.03
C LEU A 268 9.56 -14.04 9.85
N LYS A 269 10.71 -13.81 9.22
CA LYS A 269 12.03 -13.80 9.85
C LYS A 269 12.62 -12.41 9.77
N TRP A 270 13.37 -11.98 10.79
CA TRP A 270 14.03 -10.67 10.76
C TRP A 270 15.37 -10.69 11.48
N LYS A 271 16.27 -9.78 11.08
CA LYS A 271 17.52 -9.55 11.81
C LYS A 271 17.30 -8.62 13.00
N GLU A 272 16.55 -7.55 12.76
CA GLU A 272 16.20 -6.58 13.79
C GLU A 272 14.74 -6.14 13.63
N LEU A 273 13.99 -6.10 14.72
CA LEU A 273 12.66 -5.51 14.83
C LEU A 273 12.75 -4.38 15.86
N PHE A 274 12.23 -3.21 15.52
CA PHE A 274 12.14 -2.05 16.40
C PHE A 274 10.67 -1.72 16.64
N ALA A 275 10.30 -1.54 17.89
CA ALA A 275 9.01 -1.03 18.33
C ALA A 275 9.25 0.33 19.00
N GLU A 276 8.94 1.41 18.29
CA GLU A 276 9.03 2.77 18.79
C GLU A 276 7.66 3.23 19.31
N GLY A 277 7.66 4.04 20.38
CA GLY A 277 6.43 4.48 21.02
C GLY A 277 5.64 3.33 21.65
N PHE A 278 6.32 2.32 22.19
CA PHE A 278 5.67 1.27 22.96
C PHE A 278 5.02 1.89 24.21
N GLN A 279 3.75 1.59 24.42
CA GLN A 279 2.98 2.00 25.59
C GLN A 279 2.19 0.81 26.11
N PHE A 280 2.21 0.56 27.41
CA PHE A 280 1.37 -0.43 28.06
C PHE A 280 0.66 0.22 29.23
N LYS A 281 -0.67 0.25 29.22
CA LYS A 281 -1.50 0.88 30.24
C LYS A 281 -2.81 0.12 30.35
N ASN A 282 -3.32 -0.10 31.57
CA ASN A 282 -4.59 -0.79 31.80
C ASN A 282 -4.72 -2.18 31.15
N ASN A 283 -3.62 -2.95 31.10
CA ASN A 283 -3.52 -4.23 30.38
C ASN A 283 -3.71 -4.17 28.86
N GLU A 284 -3.67 -2.97 28.29
CA GLU A 284 -3.67 -2.75 26.84
C GLU A 284 -2.28 -2.29 26.42
N GLY A 285 -1.72 -2.94 25.40
CA GLY A 285 -0.45 -2.54 24.81
C GLY A 285 -0.65 -1.92 23.43
N PHE A 286 0.12 -0.87 23.16
CA PHE A 286 0.09 -0.09 21.95
C PHE A 286 1.51 0.19 21.45
N VAL A 287 1.71 0.23 20.14
CA VAL A 287 2.97 0.58 19.48
C VAL A 287 2.68 1.56 18.35
N ASP A 288 3.35 2.70 18.36
CA ASP A 288 3.23 3.69 17.29
C ASP A 288 3.83 3.15 15.98
N ASP A 289 5.09 2.74 16.01
CA ASP A 289 5.82 2.32 14.81
C ASP A 289 6.56 0.99 15.04
N LEU A 290 6.27 0.00 14.19
CA LEU A 290 6.89 -1.31 14.20
C LEU A 290 7.72 -1.52 12.93
N SER A 291 9.05 -1.52 13.01
CA SER A 291 9.95 -1.60 11.84
C SER A 291 10.79 -2.88 11.84
N PHE A 292 10.68 -3.67 10.76
CA PHE A 292 11.45 -4.89 10.53
C PHE A 292 12.60 -4.61 9.55
N LYS A 293 13.84 -4.94 9.94
CA LYS A 293 15.05 -4.82 9.11
C LYS A 293 15.60 -6.18 8.71
N GLU A 294 16.07 -6.25 7.47
CA GLU A 294 16.59 -7.47 6.83
C GLU A 294 15.62 -8.65 6.98
N ALA A 295 14.35 -8.36 6.74
CA ALA A 295 13.29 -9.31 6.99
C ALA A 295 13.02 -10.23 5.78
N GLY A 296 12.60 -11.45 6.04
CA GLY A 296 12.16 -12.43 5.05
C GLY A 296 10.73 -12.81 5.36
N LEU A 297 9.81 -12.52 4.46
CA LEU A 297 8.39 -12.86 4.57
C LEU A 297 8.05 -13.96 3.58
N THR A 298 7.55 -15.09 4.07
CA THR A 298 7.05 -16.19 3.26
C THR A 298 5.54 -16.29 3.40
N VAL A 299 4.82 -16.35 2.27
CA VAL A 299 3.35 -16.42 2.23
C VAL A 299 2.84 -17.48 1.25
N ASN A 300 1.68 -18.07 1.55
CA ASN A 300 1.02 -19.02 0.66
C ASN A 300 -0.22 -18.39 0.00
N GLY A 301 -0.13 -18.01 -1.27
CA GLY A 301 -1.27 -17.43 -2.00
C GLY A 301 -1.38 -15.91 -1.87
N ASN A 302 -2.57 -15.39 -1.53
CA ASN A 302 -2.85 -13.95 -1.59
C ASN A 302 -2.27 -13.20 -0.38
N LEU A 303 -1.04 -12.70 -0.54
CA LEU A 303 -0.26 -11.91 0.44
C LEU A 303 -1.13 -10.96 1.27
N LEU A 304 -1.94 -10.11 0.63
CA LEU A 304 -2.73 -9.08 1.33
C LEU A 304 -3.82 -9.68 2.22
N GLN A 305 -4.43 -10.79 1.84
CA GLN A 305 -5.47 -11.44 2.65
C GLN A 305 -4.87 -12.19 3.84
N GLN A 306 -3.66 -12.76 3.69
CA GLN A 306 -2.99 -13.44 4.80
C GLN A 306 -2.47 -12.44 5.82
N VAL A 307 -1.80 -11.38 5.37
CA VAL A 307 -1.36 -10.29 6.23
C VAL A 307 -2.57 -9.68 6.96
N ALA A 308 -3.68 -9.44 6.27
CA ALA A 308 -4.91 -8.95 6.91
C ALA A 308 -5.40 -9.86 8.05
N LYS A 309 -5.46 -11.17 7.82
CA LYS A 309 -5.94 -12.13 8.81
C LYS A 309 -5.02 -12.22 10.02
N SER A 310 -3.70 -12.27 9.79
CA SER A 310 -2.74 -12.36 10.90
C SER A 310 -2.69 -11.07 11.72
N LEU A 311 -2.87 -9.90 11.10
CA LEU A 311 -2.94 -8.62 11.83
C LEU A 311 -4.20 -8.48 12.70
N ASP A 312 -5.33 -9.07 12.28
CA ASP A 312 -6.62 -8.96 12.99
C ASP A 312 -6.72 -9.88 14.22
N SER A 313 -5.95 -10.99 14.27
CA SER A 313 -6.16 -12.05 15.27
C SER A 313 -4.94 -12.43 16.12
N SER A 314 -3.73 -11.96 15.82
CA SER A 314 -2.51 -12.54 16.42
C SER A 314 -1.53 -11.57 17.07
N LEU A 315 -1.71 -10.25 16.94
CA LEU A 315 -0.81 -9.31 17.59
C LEU A 315 -1.23 -9.02 19.04
N PRO A 316 -0.31 -9.17 20.02
CA PRO A 316 -0.59 -8.93 21.44
C PRO A 316 -0.74 -7.43 21.77
N VAL A 317 -0.46 -6.55 20.81
CA VAL A 317 -0.48 -5.09 20.94
C VAL A 317 -1.12 -4.46 19.72
N ALA A 318 -1.88 -3.38 19.93
CA ALA A 318 -2.40 -2.55 18.84
C ALA A 318 -1.23 -1.78 18.20
N VAL A 319 -0.99 -2.00 16.92
CA VAL A 319 0.06 -1.31 16.17
C VAL A 319 -0.59 -0.25 15.29
N LYS A 320 0.04 0.91 15.13
CA LYS A 320 -0.45 1.95 14.21
C LYS A 320 0.22 1.83 12.84
N ASN A 321 1.55 1.80 12.80
CA ASN A 321 2.32 1.68 11.57
C ASN A 321 3.24 0.46 11.58
N ILE A 322 3.34 -0.25 10.45
CA ILE A 322 4.27 -1.35 10.27
C ILE A 322 5.15 -1.07 9.05
N GLU A 323 6.46 -1.03 9.24
CA GLU A 323 7.45 -0.94 8.17
C GLU A 323 8.18 -2.28 8.02
N PHE A 324 8.25 -2.82 6.81
CA PHE A 324 8.99 -4.04 6.50
C PHE A 324 10.03 -3.75 5.43
N ASN A 325 11.31 -3.97 5.74
CA ASN A 325 12.43 -3.84 4.83
C ASN A 325 13.07 -5.22 4.58
N GLY A 326 12.80 -5.83 3.43
CA GLY A 326 13.10 -7.24 3.26
C GLY A 326 12.82 -7.88 1.89
N VAL A 327 12.71 -9.20 1.91
CA VAL A 327 12.37 -10.05 0.74
C VAL A 327 11.04 -10.73 1.01
N ILE A 328 10.15 -10.74 0.02
CA ILE A 328 8.86 -11.43 0.08
C ILE A 328 8.90 -12.62 -0.86
N GLN A 329 8.64 -13.82 -0.35
CA GLN A 329 8.70 -15.09 -1.06
C GLN A 329 7.37 -15.83 -1.00
N SER A 330 7.10 -16.68 -1.99
CA SER A 330 5.94 -17.57 -1.96
C SER A 330 6.34 -18.95 -1.44
N SER A 331 5.54 -19.53 -0.54
CA SER A 331 5.75 -20.89 -0.05
C SER A 331 5.62 -21.94 -1.18
N GLU A 332 4.78 -21.69 -2.20
CA GLU A 332 4.60 -22.59 -3.35
C GLU A 332 5.80 -22.60 -4.31
N ARG A 333 6.65 -21.57 -4.27
CA ARG A 333 7.85 -21.41 -5.11
C ARG A 333 9.02 -20.90 -4.28
N GLN A 334 9.54 -21.78 -3.42
CA GLN A 334 10.67 -21.49 -2.52
C GLN A 334 11.95 -21.02 -3.24
N ASP A 335 12.05 -21.20 -4.56
CA ASP A 335 13.20 -20.78 -5.37
C ASP A 335 13.10 -19.33 -5.90
N LYS A 336 11.96 -18.63 -5.70
CA LYS A 336 11.70 -17.34 -6.35
C LYS A 336 11.01 -16.34 -5.42
N ALA A 337 11.77 -15.30 -5.04
CA ALA A 337 11.21 -14.13 -4.37
C ALA A 337 10.15 -13.46 -5.26
N LEU A 338 8.95 -13.24 -4.71
CA LEU A 338 7.89 -12.45 -5.35
C LEU A 338 8.33 -10.99 -5.48
N PHE A 339 8.93 -10.47 -4.41
CA PHE A 339 9.54 -9.15 -4.37
C PHE A 339 10.91 -9.21 -3.67
N SER A 340 11.88 -8.52 -4.24
CA SER A 340 13.20 -8.30 -3.65
C SER A 340 13.38 -6.82 -3.33
N GLN A 341 14.19 -6.50 -2.32
CA GLN A 341 14.44 -5.13 -1.85
C GLN A 341 13.13 -4.38 -1.56
N SER A 342 12.21 -5.06 -0.88
CA SER A 342 10.88 -4.56 -0.58
C SER A 342 10.91 -3.67 0.63
N ARG A 343 10.32 -2.48 0.50
CA ARG A 343 9.89 -1.61 1.58
C ARG A 343 8.37 -1.60 1.59
N VAL A 344 7.78 -2.16 2.62
CA VAL A 344 6.33 -2.15 2.84
C VAL A 344 6.04 -1.22 4.00
N GLU A 345 5.10 -0.32 3.84
CA GLU A 345 4.53 0.51 4.89
C GLU A 345 3.04 0.15 5.00
N LEU A 346 2.59 -0.21 6.20
CA LEU A 346 1.20 -0.51 6.51
C LEU A 346 0.72 0.49 7.55
N GLU A 347 -0.44 1.10 7.34
CA GLU A 347 -1.10 1.96 8.31
C GLU A 347 -2.44 1.31 8.71
N LEU A 348 -2.58 0.97 9.98
CA LEU A 348 -3.78 0.35 10.54
C LEU A 348 -4.82 1.44 10.84
N LEU A 349 -5.99 1.34 10.21
CA LEU A 349 -7.10 2.29 10.38
C LEU A 349 -8.12 1.81 11.43
N GLY A 350 -8.15 0.50 11.69
CA GLY A 350 -9.03 -0.16 12.65
C GLY A 350 -8.96 -1.68 12.50
N PRO A 351 -9.73 -2.44 13.30
CA PRO A 351 -9.80 -3.90 13.18
C PRO A 351 -10.17 -4.31 11.76
N GLY A 352 -9.32 -5.13 11.13
CA GLY A 352 -9.50 -5.60 9.77
C GLY A 352 -9.31 -4.56 8.66
N GLN A 353 -8.92 -3.32 8.97
CA GLN A 353 -8.80 -2.21 8.01
C GLN A 353 -7.39 -1.61 8.02
N PHE A 354 -6.72 -1.60 6.86
CA PHE A 354 -5.40 -0.99 6.71
C PHE A 354 -5.17 -0.42 5.32
N THR A 355 -4.30 0.58 5.23
CA THR A 355 -3.68 0.98 3.97
C THR A 355 -2.28 0.40 3.87
N TYR A 356 -1.81 0.21 2.64
CA TYR A 356 -0.47 -0.28 2.39
C TYR A 356 0.19 0.47 1.25
N GLN A 357 1.51 0.62 1.34
CA GLN A 357 2.40 1.00 0.26
C GLN A 357 3.54 0.00 0.20
N LEU A 358 3.83 -0.54 -0.96
CA LEU A 358 4.95 -1.44 -1.19
C LEU A 358 5.78 -0.89 -2.34
N ASN A 359 7.05 -0.62 -2.08
CA ASN A 359 8.05 -0.37 -3.10
C ASN A 359 9.01 -1.55 -3.16
N GLY A 360 9.24 -2.13 -4.32
CA GLY A 360 10.17 -3.25 -4.44
C GLY A 360 10.46 -3.62 -5.89
N GLN A 361 11.28 -4.66 -6.07
CA GLN A 361 11.55 -5.24 -7.38
C GLN A 361 10.84 -6.58 -7.51
N TRP A 362 9.91 -6.67 -8.46
CA TRP A 362 9.27 -7.94 -8.85
C TRP A 362 10.33 -8.93 -9.36
N LEU A 363 10.03 -10.24 -9.29
CA LEU A 363 10.90 -11.35 -9.72
C LEU A 363 11.66 -11.12 -11.06
N GLU A 364 11.04 -10.43 -12.01
CA GLU A 364 11.59 -10.15 -13.35
C GLU A 364 12.53 -8.93 -13.38
N ARG A 365 12.98 -8.45 -12.20
CA ARG A 365 13.77 -7.22 -12.01
C ARG A 365 13.04 -5.96 -12.44
N VAL A 366 11.72 -5.98 -12.32
CA VAL A 366 10.86 -4.83 -12.62
C VAL A 366 10.57 -4.10 -11.32
N ALA A 367 11.01 -2.84 -11.22
CA ALA A 367 10.67 -2.00 -10.08
C ALA A 367 9.16 -1.68 -10.10
N VAL A 368 8.52 -1.89 -8.96
CA VAL A 368 7.08 -1.76 -8.77
C VAL A 368 6.77 -0.97 -7.52
N PHE A 369 5.74 -0.16 -7.61
CA PHE A 369 5.11 0.53 -6.50
C PHE A 369 3.65 0.08 -6.43
N LEU A 370 3.26 -0.49 -5.30
CA LEU A 370 1.90 -0.92 -5.03
C LEU A 370 1.35 -0.04 -3.92
N GLU A 371 0.10 0.37 -4.02
CA GLU A 371 -0.60 1.08 -2.96
C GLU A 371 -2.06 0.64 -2.93
N GLY A 372 -2.69 0.73 -1.77
CA GLY A 372 -4.10 0.41 -1.66
C GLY A 372 -4.62 0.40 -0.24
N GLY A 373 -5.88 0.01 -0.12
CA GLY A 373 -6.55 -0.23 1.16
C GLY A 373 -7.15 -1.63 1.19
N VAL A 374 -7.18 -2.24 2.37
CA VAL A 374 -7.86 -3.50 2.63
C VAL A 374 -8.89 -3.25 3.72
N ASP A 375 -10.10 -3.75 3.49
CA ASP A 375 -11.16 -3.86 4.49
C ASP A 375 -11.62 -5.33 4.52
N SER A 376 -11.29 -6.04 5.60
CA SER A 376 -11.65 -7.46 5.78
C SER A 376 -13.16 -7.67 5.91
N ASN A 377 -13.88 -6.67 6.44
CA ASN A 377 -15.33 -6.69 6.63
C ASN A 377 -16.08 -6.28 5.36
N ASN A 378 -15.45 -5.49 4.49
CA ASN A 378 -15.99 -5.08 3.20
C ASN A 378 -14.98 -5.29 2.08
N THR A 379 -14.85 -6.53 1.63
CA THR A 379 -13.91 -6.89 0.56
C THR A 379 -14.10 -6.09 -0.73
N ILE A 380 -15.26 -5.46 -0.99
CA ILE A 380 -15.50 -4.61 -2.18
C ILE A 380 -14.79 -3.25 -2.05
N ALA A 381 -14.60 -2.75 -0.82
CA ALA A 381 -13.89 -1.51 -0.54
C ALA A 381 -12.37 -1.63 -0.72
N SER A 382 -11.83 -2.85 -0.78
CA SER A 382 -10.40 -3.06 -0.96
C SER A 382 -9.93 -2.63 -2.34
N THR A 383 -8.85 -1.86 -2.36
CA THR A 383 -8.24 -1.29 -3.57
C THR A 383 -6.79 -1.75 -3.72
N LEU A 384 -6.34 -1.84 -4.97
CA LEU A 384 -4.95 -2.13 -5.32
C LEU A 384 -4.59 -1.35 -6.57
N ASN A 385 -3.66 -0.43 -6.43
CA ASN A 385 -2.97 0.23 -7.53
C ASN A 385 -1.58 -0.37 -7.68
N ILE A 386 -1.17 -0.67 -8.91
CA ILE A 386 0.16 -1.16 -9.24
C ILE A 386 0.75 -0.23 -10.28
N SER A 387 1.90 0.35 -9.98
CA SER A 387 2.66 1.22 -10.87
C SER A 387 4.05 0.62 -11.13
N ALA A 388 4.45 0.53 -12.39
CA ALA A 388 5.79 0.15 -12.78
C ALA A 388 6.32 1.20 -13.77
N ARG A 389 7.52 1.73 -13.51
CA ARG A 389 8.13 2.78 -14.34
C ARG A 389 9.33 2.24 -15.10
N ASP A 390 9.50 2.72 -16.33
CA ASP A 390 10.62 2.40 -17.21
C ASP A 390 10.90 0.89 -17.34
N VAL A 391 9.84 0.10 -17.42
CA VAL A 391 9.91 -1.35 -17.63
C VAL A 391 10.62 -1.63 -18.96
N ASP A 392 11.79 -2.25 -18.89
CA ASP A 392 12.62 -2.54 -20.06
C ASP A 392 12.13 -3.79 -20.79
N LEU A 393 11.69 -3.64 -22.04
CA LEU A 393 11.18 -4.75 -22.83
C LEU A 393 12.27 -5.76 -23.24
N SER A 394 13.55 -5.47 -23.02
CA SER A 394 14.63 -6.45 -23.19
C SER A 394 14.59 -7.58 -22.16
N LEU A 395 13.84 -7.41 -21.06
CA LEU A 395 13.58 -8.46 -20.06
C LEU A 395 12.68 -9.58 -20.62
N LEU A 396 11.93 -9.32 -21.70
CA LEU A 396 11.16 -10.34 -22.41
C LEU A 396 12.06 -11.19 -23.32
N SER A 397 11.69 -12.46 -23.50
CA SER A 397 12.35 -13.32 -24.49
C SER A 397 12.13 -12.78 -25.91
N ALA A 398 13.01 -13.16 -26.85
CA ALA A 398 13.00 -12.61 -28.21
C ALA A 398 11.66 -12.82 -28.96
N SER A 399 10.99 -13.95 -28.74
CA SER A 399 9.68 -14.22 -29.32
C SER A 399 8.56 -13.39 -28.70
N GLU A 400 8.70 -12.99 -27.44
CA GLU A 400 7.66 -12.26 -26.69
C GLU A 400 7.69 -10.76 -26.94
N ARG A 401 8.88 -10.20 -27.19
CA ARG A 401 9.06 -8.80 -27.59
C ARG A 401 8.94 -8.57 -29.10
N SER A 402 8.77 -9.63 -29.90
CA SER A 402 8.54 -9.52 -31.34
C SER A 402 7.05 -9.31 -31.62
N VAL A 403 6.70 -8.18 -32.23
CA VAL A 403 5.31 -7.82 -32.54
C VAL A 403 5.24 -7.23 -33.94
N ALA A 404 4.35 -7.76 -34.78
CA ALA A 404 4.12 -7.31 -36.16
C ALA A 404 5.40 -7.18 -37.03
N GLY A 405 6.36 -8.10 -36.81
CA GLY A 405 7.62 -8.12 -37.54
C GLY A 405 8.67 -7.10 -37.05
N TYR A 406 8.48 -6.49 -35.87
CA TYR A 406 9.47 -5.66 -35.18
C TYR A 406 9.95 -6.32 -33.88
N ASP A 407 11.24 -6.21 -33.57
CA ASP A 407 11.81 -6.48 -32.25
C ASP A 407 11.80 -5.19 -31.41
N LEU A 408 11.19 -5.23 -30.23
CA LEU A 408 11.08 -4.09 -29.32
C LEU A 408 12.18 -4.00 -28.27
N ALA A 409 13.28 -4.74 -28.44
CA ALA A 409 14.47 -4.61 -27.59
C ALA A 409 14.92 -3.13 -27.47
N GLY A 410 15.06 -2.65 -26.23
CA GLY A 410 15.46 -1.28 -25.92
C GLY A 410 14.28 -0.29 -25.76
N SER A 411 13.05 -0.72 -26.04
CA SER A 411 11.84 0.00 -25.65
C SER A 411 11.61 -0.04 -24.15
N ARG A 412 10.99 1.01 -23.62
CA ARG A 412 10.61 1.16 -22.21
C ARG A 412 9.18 1.66 -22.07
N VAL A 413 8.49 1.13 -21.06
CA VAL A 413 7.08 1.47 -20.79
C VAL A 413 6.83 1.78 -19.32
N ASN A 414 5.86 2.65 -19.08
CA ASN A 414 5.27 2.91 -17.78
C ASN A 414 3.89 2.22 -17.74
N LEU A 415 3.64 1.43 -16.70
CA LEU A 415 2.39 0.72 -16.50
C LEU A 415 1.75 1.21 -15.21
N ASN A 416 0.50 1.65 -15.28
CA ASN A 416 -0.31 1.94 -14.10
C ASN A 416 -1.60 1.13 -14.19
N LEU A 417 -1.86 0.29 -13.19
CA LEU A 417 -3.05 -0.55 -13.06
C LEU A 417 -3.78 -0.17 -11.77
N ALA A 418 -5.10 -0.16 -11.82
CA ALA A 418 -5.97 -0.02 -10.67
C ALA A 418 -6.95 -1.20 -10.63
N SER A 419 -7.21 -1.71 -9.45
CA SER A 419 -8.09 -2.84 -9.19
C SER A 419 -8.97 -2.52 -7.99
N THR A 420 -10.26 -2.82 -8.13
CA THR A 420 -11.17 -2.99 -6.99
C THR A 420 -11.32 -4.49 -6.75
N ALA A 421 -11.35 -4.92 -5.49
CA ALA A 421 -11.39 -6.33 -5.16
C ALA A 421 -12.63 -7.04 -5.77
N GLY A 422 -12.38 -8.23 -6.36
CA GLY A 422 -13.35 -9.03 -7.11
C GLY A 422 -13.33 -8.85 -8.64
N GLY A 423 -12.57 -7.87 -9.17
CA GLY A 423 -12.46 -7.59 -10.62
C GLY A 423 -11.06 -7.80 -11.22
N GLY A 424 -10.96 -7.83 -12.55
CA GLY A 424 -9.67 -7.70 -13.25
C GLY A 424 -9.14 -6.25 -13.14
N SER A 425 -7.83 -6.09 -13.05
CA SER A 425 -7.18 -4.79 -12.99
C SER A 425 -7.26 -4.08 -14.34
N ARG A 426 -7.52 -2.77 -14.31
CA ARG A 426 -7.61 -1.91 -15.50
C ARG A 426 -6.62 -0.78 -15.39
N GLY A 427 -6.09 -0.32 -16.51
CA GLY A 427 -5.12 0.74 -16.45
C GLY A 427 -4.61 1.20 -17.79
N LYS A 428 -3.47 1.87 -17.75
CA LYS A 428 -2.80 2.41 -18.93
C LYS A 428 -1.35 1.98 -18.96
N LEU A 429 -0.90 1.64 -20.15
CA LEU A 429 0.50 1.47 -20.50
C LEU A 429 0.91 2.61 -21.41
N ILE A 430 2.05 3.23 -21.12
CA ILE A 430 2.58 4.37 -21.87
C ILE A 430 4.01 4.04 -22.28
N PHE A 431 4.35 4.19 -23.55
CA PHE A 431 5.75 4.11 -23.97
C PHE A 431 6.51 5.35 -23.48
N SER A 432 7.49 5.16 -22.60
CA SER A 432 8.48 6.20 -22.28
C SER A 432 9.57 6.28 -23.35
N LYS A 433 9.86 5.14 -24.01
CA LYS A 433 10.78 5.04 -25.14
C LYS A 433 10.35 3.93 -26.09
N LEU A 434 10.20 4.23 -27.37
CA LEU A 434 9.90 3.23 -28.40
C LEU A 434 11.11 3.02 -29.32
N GLU A 435 11.78 1.88 -29.17
CA GLU A 435 12.77 1.34 -30.10
C GLU A 435 12.20 0.09 -30.77
N ALA A 436 12.08 0.12 -32.09
CA ALA A 436 11.54 -0.98 -32.88
C ALA A 436 12.50 -1.30 -34.03
N LYS A 437 13.21 -2.43 -33.93
CA LYS A 437 14.13 -2.90 -34.98
C LYS A 437 13.36 -3.78 -35.97
N PRO A 438 13.38 -3.47 -37.28
CA PRO A 438 12.65 -4.26 -38.26
C PRO A 438 13.28 -5.66 -38.40
N ILE A 439 12.43 -6.69 -38.35
CA ILE A 439 12.80 -8.08 -38.70
C ILE A 439 12.21 -8.43 -40.06
N LYS A 440 10.87 -8.37 -40.15
CA LYS A 440 10.09 -8.54 -41.38
C LYS A 440 8.75 -7.83 -41.20
N PRO A 441 8.76 -6.50 -41.13
CA PRO A 441 7.58 -5.73 -40.72
C PRO A 441 6.48 -5.80 -41.77
N GLU A 442 5.23 -5.95 -41.31
CA GLU A 442 4.04 -5.89 -42.17
C GLU A 442 3.66 -4.45 -42.53
N LEU A 443 3.97 -3.48 -41.66
CA LEU A 443 3.70 -2.06 -41.83
C LEU A 443 4.88 -1.22 -41.34
N ASP A 444 5.14 -0.04 -41.91
CA ASP A 444 6.19 0.87 -41.42
C ASP A 444 5.82 1.40 -40.03
N ILE A 445 6.77 1.34 -39.09
CA ILE A 445 6.64 1.80 -37.70
C ILE A 445 6.14 3.25 -37.60
N LYS A 446 6.42 4.10 -38.60
CA LYS A 446 5.88 5.47 -38.66
C LYS A 446 4.36 5.49 -38.66
N HIS A 447 3.72 4.53 -39.33
CA HIS A 447 2.27 4.41 -39.40
C HIS A 447 1.69 4.04 -38.03
N VAL A 448 2.30 3.05 -37.35
CA VAL A 448 1.91 2.65 -35.99
C VAL A 448 2.07 3.83 -35.02
N LYS A 449 3.19 4.56 -35.11
CA LYS A 449 3.43 5.77 -34.31
C LYS A 449 2.35 6.82 -34.54
N ALA A 450 2.03 7.13 -35.80
CA ALA A 450 1.02 8.13 -36.13
C ALA A 450 -0.40 7.75 -35.64
N LEU A 451 -0.76 6.47 -35.70
CA LEU A 451 -2.06 5.98 -35.23
C LEU A 451 -2.22 6.06 -33.71
N MET A 452 -1.15 5.77 -32.96
CA MET A 452 -1.22 5.60 -31.51
C MET A 452 -0.82 6.83 -30.72
N THR A 453 -0.04 7.74 -31.31
CA THR A 453 0.49 8.92 -30.63
C THR A 453 -0.56 10.02 -30.57
N ASN A 454 -0.88 10.49 -29.37
CA ASN A 454 -1.82 11.58 -29.17
C ASN A 454 -1.17 12.97 -29.38
N ILE A 455 -1.94 14.04 -29.21
CA ILE A 455 -1.47 15.44 -29.29
C ILE A 455 -0.37 15.82 -28.29
N GLN A 456 -0.21 15.06 -27.20
CA GLN A 456 0.84 15.27 -26.20
C GLN A 456 2.11 14.48 -26.52
N SER A 457 2.19 13.87 -27.72
CA SER A 457 3.26 12.95 -28.12
C SER A 457 3.35 11.70 -27.23
N ILE A 458 2.23 11.30 -26.60
CA ILE A 458 2.14 10.13 -25.74
C ILE A 458 1.51 8.97 -26.52
N MET A 459 2.21 7.84 -26.52
CA MET A 459 1.67 6.56 -27.01
C MET A 459 1.15 5.75 -25.82
N ALA A 460 -0.17 5.78 -25.64
CA ALA A 460 -0.87 5.09 -24.56
C ALA A 460 -1.71 3.92 -25.06
N MET A 461 -1.85 2.89 -24.23
CA MET A 461 -2.66 1.72 -24.47
C MET A 461 -3.50 1.43 -23.24
N ASP A 462 -4.76 1.04 -23.43
CA ASP A 462 -5.58 0.55 -22.35
C ASP A 462 -5.17 -0.89 -22.01
N VAL A 463 -5.02 -1.17 -20.71
CA VAL A 463 -4.57 -2.46 -20.20
C VAL A 463 -5.67 -3.08 -19.38
N PHE A 464 -5.94 -4.37 -19.62
CA PHE A 464 -6.89 -5.18 -18.87
C PHE A 464 -6.21 -6.48 -18.48
N VAL A 465 -6.05 -6.70 -17.18
CA VAL A 465 -5.29 -7.81 -16.60
C VAL A 465 -6.18 -8.58 -15.64
N ARG A 466 -6.11 -9.90 -15.68
CA ARG A 466 -6.71 -10.75 -14.63
C ARG A 466 -5.70 -10.88 -13.48
N GLY A 467 -6.18 -10.88 -12.23
CA GLY A 467 -5.32 -10.83 -11.04
C GLY A 467 -4.20 -11.88 -11.04
N GLY A 468 -3.04 -11.50 -10.51
CA GLY A 468 -1.86 -12.36 -10.38
C GLY A 468 -0.85 -12.33 -11.53
N GLN A 469 -1.07 -11.55 -12.60
CA GLN A 469 -0.07 -11.38 -13.66
C GLN A 469 1.00 -10.35 -13.25
N SER A 470 2.25 -10.60 -13.64
CA SER A 470 3.34 -9.64 -13.46
C SER A 470 3.17 -8.40 -14.37
N PRO A 471 3.74 -7.24 -13.99
CA PRO A 471 3.77 -6.06 -14.84
C PRO A 471 4.34 -6.31 -16.25
N LEU A 472 5.34 -7.18 -16.37
CA LEU A 472 5.96 -7.51 -17.66
C LEU A 472 5.03 -8.37 -18.53
N ALA A 473 4.34 -9.34 -17.94
CA ALA A 473 3.34 -10.16 -18.63
C ALA A 473 2.14 -9.32 -19.09
N ALA A 474 1.65 -8.43 -18.22
CA ALA A 474 0.59 -7.47 -18.54
C ALA A 474 0.99 -6.56 -19.72
N THR A 475 2.21 -6.02 -19.68
CA THR A 475 2.82 -5.20 -20.72
C THR A 475 2.85 -5.92 -22.07
N LYS A 476 3.35 -7.16 -22.09
CA LYS A 476 3.39 -8.00 -23.30
C LYS A 476 2.00 -8.17 -23.91
N MET A 477 1.01 -8.58 -23.13
CA MET A 477 -0.36 -8.81 -23.62
C MET A 477 -0.98 -7.52 -24.18
N ALA A 478 -0.80 -6.40 -23.48
CA ALA A 478 -1.32 -5.10 -23.91
C ALA A 478 -0.72 -4.66 -25.26
N ILE A 479 0.61 -4.77 -25.41
CA ILE A 479 1.29 -4.40 -26.65
C ILE A 479 0.83 -5.31 -27.80
N GLN A 480 0.83 -6.62 -27.61
CA GLN A 480 0.45 -7.57 -28.66
C GLN A 480 -0.99 -7.37 -29.13
N SER A 481 -1.93 -7.22 -28.19
CA SER A 481 -3.35 -7.04 -28.51
C SER A 481 -3.65 -5.68 -29.15
N THR A 482 -3.03 -4.61 -28.63
CA THR A 482 -3.28 -3.25 -29.14
C THR A 482 -2.64 -3.04 -30.50
N TRP A 483 -1.37 -3.43 -30.69
CA TRP A 483 -0.72 -3.31 -32.00
C TRP A 483 -1.43 -4.11 -33.06
N LYS A 484 -1.82 -5.35 -32.76
CA LYS A 484 -2.60 -6.15 -33.71
C LYS A 484 -3.90 -5.44 -34.11
N ARG A 485 -4.64 -4.86 -33.16
CA ARG A 485 -5.88 -4.12 -33.45
C ARG A 485 -5.64 -2.85 -34.29
N VAL A 486 -4.56 -2.12 -34.01
CA VAL A 486 -4.15 -0.93 -34.77
C VAL A 486 -3.89 -1.29 -36.23
N LEU A 487 -3.29 -2.45 -36.48
CA LEU A 487 -2.99 -2.94 -37.83
C LEU A 487 -4.21 -3.51 -38.55
N ASP A 488 -4.96 -4.39 -37.89
CA ASP A 488 -6.08 -5.10 -38.51
C ASP A 488 -7.28 -4.17 -38.76
N GLN A 489 -7.53 -3.20 -37.87
CA GLN A 489 -8.74 -2.36 -37.88
C GLN A 489 -8.46 -0.89 -37.45
N PRO A 490 -7.65 -0.14 -38.23
CA PRO A 490 -7.19 1.20 -37.82
C PRO A 490 -8.33 2.19 -37.58
N LEU A 491 -9.36 2.20 -38.43
CA LEU A 491 -10.51 3.12 -38.26
C LEU A 491 -11.31 2.81 -37.00
N GLN A 492 -11.50 1.53 -36.68
CA GLN A 492 -12.22 1.12 -35.48
C GLN A 492 -11.43 1.49 -34.24
N TYR A 493 -10.10 1.30 -34.25
CA TYR A 493 -9.21 1.76 -33.19
C TYR A 493 -9.31 3.29 -32.99
N LEU A 494 -9.17 4.08 -34.07
CA LEU A 494 -9.26 5.54 -34.01
C LEU A 494 -10.64 6.01 -33.51
N SER A 495 -11.71 5.34 -33.94
CA SER A 495 -13.08 5.63 -33.50
C SER A 495 -13.25 5.39 -32.00
N GLN A 496 -12.74 4.26 -31.49
CA GLN A 496 -12.78 3.92 -30.06
C GLN A 496 -12.02 4.96 -29.24
N GLN A 497 -10.80 5.31 -29.66
CA GLN A 497 -9.96 6.29 -28.97
C GLN A 497 -10.57 7.71 -28.97
N ALA A 498 -11.31 8.06 -30.02
CA ALA A 498 -12.00 9.34 -30.14
C ALA A 498 -13.44 9.35 -29.58
N GLY A 499 -13.91 8.22 -29.03
CA GLY A 499 -15.28 8.07 -28.51
C GLY A 499 -16.36 8.30 -29.56
N ILE A 500 -16.16 7.81 -30.79
CA ILE A 500 -17.05 7.99 -31.94
C ILE A 500 -17.91 6.75 -32.15
N THR A 501 -19.23 6.94 -32.19
CA THR A 501 -20.21 5.90 -32.54
C THR A 501 -21.25 6.46 -33.53
N PRO A 502 -21.57 5.76 -34.63
CA PRO A 502 -20.94 4.53 -35.13
C PRO A 502 -19.48 4.76 -35.58
N ALA A 503 -18.72 3.68 -35.76
CA ALA A 503 -17.31 3.76 -36.16
C ALA A 503 -17.12 4.52 -37.49
N LEU A 504 -15.94 5.11 -37.67
CA LEU A 504 -15.53 5.81 -38.88
C LEU A 504 -15.57 4.89 -40.09
N SER A 505 -16.01 5.46 -41.20
CA SER A 505 -16.03 4.85 -42.52
C SER A 505 -15.10 5.61 -43.46
N ASN A 506 -14.40 4.87 -44.33
CA ASN A 506 -13.68 5.43 -45.47
C ASN A 506 -14.64 5.90 -46.58
N ASN A 507 -15.92 5.54 -46.51
CA ASN A 507 -16.88 5.74 -47.58
C ASN A 507 -18.02 6.65 -47.13
N LEU A 508 -18.21 7.76 -47.84
CA LEU A 508 -19.40 8.61 -47.75
C LEU A 508 -20.28 8.37 -48.97
N HIS A 509 -21.58 8.23 -48.75
CA HIS A 509 -22.47 7.76 -49.81
C HIS A 509 -23.04 8.92 -50.63
N MET A 510 -23.38 10.04 -49.99
CA MET A 510 -24.06 11.23 -50.56
C MET A 510 -25.28 10.90 -51.47
N PRO A 511 -26.29 11.78 -51.57
CA PRO A 511 -27.44 11.49 -52.42
C PRO A 511 -27.05 11.49 -53.91
N ALA A 512 -27.67 10.60 -54.68
CA ALA A 512 -27.45 10.49 -56.12
C ALA A 512 -27.75 11.80 -56.85
N GLY A 513 -26.87 12.20 -57.76
CA GLY A 513 -26.98 13.44 -58.55
C GLY A 513 -26.83 14.73 -57.73
N ARG A 514 -26.42 14.65 -56.46
CA ARG A 514 -26.32 15.82 -55.57
C ARG A 514 -25.01 15.87 -54.79
N ALA A 515 -24.64 17.08 -54.37
CA ALA A 515 -23.40 17.40 -53.67
C ALA A 515 -23.61 17.93 -52.25
N TYR A 516 -24.79 17.77 -51.65
CA TYR A 516 -25.02 18.16 -50.25
C TYR A 516 -24.73 17.01 -49.28
N LEU A 517 -24.25 17.36 -48.09
CA LEU A 517 -23.96 16.40 -47.01
C LEU A 517 -25.23 16.09 -46.21
N THR A 518 -25.56 14.81 -46.05
CA THR A 518 -26.61 14.36 -45.14
C THR A 518 -26.15 14.47 -43.68
N ASP A 519 -27.07 14.36 -42.72
CA ASP A 519 -26.70 14.40 -41.29
C ASP A 519 -25.75 13.25 -40.90
N ASN A 520 -25.89 12.08 -41.54
CA ASN A 520 -24.96 10.98 -41.36
C ASN A 520 -23.57 11.29 -41.94
N ASP A 521 -23.49 11.91 -43.12
CA ASP A 521 -22.21 12.32 -43.72
C ASP A 521 -21.51 13.35 -42.83
N LYS A 522 -22.27 14.35 -42.34
CA LYS A 522 -21.78 15.36 -41.39
C LYS A 522 -21.24 14.73 -40.10
N ALA A 523 -21.95 13.74 -39.54
CA ALA A 523 -21.50 13.02 -38.35
C ALA A 523 -20.18 12.27 -38.59
N GLN A 524 -20.04 11.59 -39.73
CA GLN A 524 -18.80 10.90 -40.12
C GLN A 524 -17.64 11.90 -40.30
N LEU A 525 -17.87 13.00 -41.00
CA LEU A 525 -16.85 14.04 -41.22
C LEU A 525 -16.43 14.75 -39.94
N LYS A 526 -17.37 14.99 -39.02
CA LYS A 526 -17.08 15.48 -37.67
C LYS A 526 -16.22 14.49 -36.88
N GLY A 527 -16.50 13.19 -37.01
CA GLY A 527 -15.67 12.13 -36.45
C GLY A 527 -14.24 12.16 -37.00
N TRP A 528 -14.09 12.29 -38.32
CA TRP A 528 -12.79 12.44 -38.98
C TRP A 528 -12.02 13.66 -38.49
N SER A 529 -12.68 14.82 -38.37
CA SER A 529 -12.09 16.04 -37.83
C SER A 529 -11.59 15.85 -36.39
N ARG A 530 -12.37 15.16 -35.54
CA ARG A 530 -11.95 14.84 -34.17
C ARG A 530 -10.71 13.94 -34.14
N VAL A 531 -10.67 12.90 -34.97
CA VAL A 531 -9.49 12.02 -35.07
C VAL A 531 -8.25 12.78 -35.51
N LEU A 532 -8.35 13.60 -36.56
CA LEU A 532 -7.24 14.42 -37.05
C LEU A 532 -6.74 15.42 -36.01
N THR A 533 -7.66 15.95 -35.20
CA THR A 533 -7.31 16.82 -34.08
C THR A 533 -6.58 16.06 -32.98
N GLN A 534 -7.00 14.85 -32.65
CA GLN A 534 -6.40 14.01 -31.60
C GLN A 534 -5.11 13.29 -32.01
N ARG A 535 -4.84 13.19 -33.31
CA ARG A 535 -3.70 12.49 -33.91
C ARG A 535 -2.96 13.43 -34.87
N PRO A 536 -1.96 14.19 -34.39
CA PRO A 536 -1.34 15.26 -35.18
C PRO A 536 -0.56 14.75 -36.41
N ASP A 537 -0.09 13.51 -36.37
CA ASP A 537 0.74 12.91 -37.42
C ASP A 537 -0.07 12.24 -38.54
N ILE A 538 -1.41 12.21 -38.44
CA ILE A 538 -2.27 11.61 -39.45
C ILE A 538 -2.74 12.67 -40.45
N ASN A 539 -2.62 12.42 -41.75
CA ASN A 539 -3.32 13.19 -42.77
C ASN A 539 -4.41 12.31 -43.41
N ILE A 540 -5.30 12.92 -44.17
CA ILE A 540 -6.25 12.17 -45.01
C ILE A 540 -6.11 12.56 -46.47
N SER A 541 -6.28 11.60 -47.36
CA SER A 541 -6.67 11.89 -48.73
C SER A 541 -8.19 11.82 -48.88
N VAL A 542 -8.74 12.68 -49.74
CA VAL A 542 -10.16 12.71 -50.05
C VAL A 542 -10.32 12.67 -51.57
N GLN A 543 -11.06 11.68 -52.07
CA GLN A 543 -11.41 11.57 -53.48
C GLN A 543 -12.93 11.54 -53.63
N ALA A 544 -13.47 12.46 -54.43
CA ALA A 544 -14.88 12.46 -54.79
C ALA A 544 -15.08 11.87 -56.18
N VAL A 545 -16.16 11.11 -56.35
CA VAL A 545 -16.50 10.46 -57.61
C VAL A 545 -17.96 10.71 -57.99
N ALA A 546 -18.22 10.77 -59.28
CA ALA A 546 -19.57 10.71 -59.84
C ALA A 546 -19.76 9.38 -60.58
N SER A 547 -20.77 8.62 -60.17
CA SER A 547 -21.10 7.30 -60.69
C SER A 547 -22.12 7.42 -61.79
N LYS A 548 -21.79 6.98 -63.01
CA LYS A 548 -22.72 7.05 -64.14
C LYS A 548 -23.98 6.23 -63.87
N GLU A 549 -23.87 5.05 -63.27
CA GLU A 549 -25.03 4.21 -62.97
C GLU A 549 -25.98 4.83 -61.92
N LYS A 550 -25.44 5.55 -60.93
CA LYS A 550 -26.23 6.08 -59.81
C LYS A 550 -26.67 7.53 -60.00
N ASP A 551 -25.76 8.38 -60.47
CA ASP A 551 -25.96 9.83 -60.54
C ASP A 551 -26.61 10.28 -61.84
N TRP A 552 -26.24 9.64 -62.96
CA TRP A 552 -26.74 10.05 -64.27
C TRP A 552 -28.27 9.99 -64.39
N PRO A 553 -28.99 8.96 -63.88
CA PRO A 553 -30.45 8.94 -63.97
C PRO A 553 -31.15 10.14 -63.30
N ILE A 554 -30.51 10.73 -62.29
CA ILE A 554 -31.03 11.92 -61.61
C ILE A 554 -30.67 13.19 -62.39
N LEU A 555 -29.43 13.28 -62.85
CA LEU A 555 -28.95 14.42 -63.64
C LEU A 555 -29.65 14.52 -64.99
N SER A 556 -29.85 13.40 -65.70
CA SER A 556 -30.54 13.35 -67.00
C SER A 556 -31.98 13.83 -66.92
N ARG A 557 -32.66 13.62 -65.78
CA ARG A 557 -34.00 14.17 -65.55
C ARG A 557 -33.99 15.69 -65.47
N SER A 558 -33.02 16.27 -64.77
CA SER A 558 -32.88 17.73 -64.71
C SER A 558 -32.51 18.33 -66.07
N GLU A 559 -31.70 17.62 -66.86
CA GLU A 559 -31.37 18.01 -68.24
C GLU A 559 -32.60 17.96 -69.14
N LEU A 560 -33.33 16.86 -69.11
CA LEU A 560 -34.55 16.71 -69.90
C LEU A 560 -35.55 17.83 -69.59
N GLU A 561 -35.72 18.20 -68.32
CA GLU A 561 -36.62 19.29 -67.95
C GLU A 561 -36.09 20.66 -68.42
N ALA A 562 -34.78 20.91 -68.34
CA ALA A 562 -34.19 22.14 -68.85
C ALA A 562 -34.37 22.26 -70.38
N ASP A 563 -34.14 21.18 -71.11
CA ASP A 563 -34.36 21.11 -72.56
C ASP A 563 -35.84 21.26 -72.91
N LEU A 564 -36.75 20.71 -72.11
CA LEU A 564 -38.20 20.92 -72.27
C LEU A 564 -38.58 22.39 -72.07
N ILE A 565 -38.01 23.06 -71.06
CA ILE A 565 -38.22 24.48 -70.80
C ILE A 565 -37.64 25.32 -71.95
N GLU A 566 -36.46 24.99 -72.45
CA GLU A 566 -35.83 25.68 -73.58
C GLU A 566 -36.68 25.53 -74.85
N LEU A 567 -37.12 24.31 -75.15
CA LEU A 567 -37.98 24.01 -76.28
C LEU A 567 -39.33 24.76 -76.18
N TYR A 568 -39.96 24.73 -75.00
CA TYR A 568 -41.18 25.46 -74.73
C TYR A 568 -41.01 26.98 -74.89
N SER A 569 -39.89 27.51 -74.40
CA SER A 569 -39.53 28.93 -74.50
C SER A 569 -39.35 29.36 -75.96
N ALA A 570 -38.67 28.53 -76.76
CA ALA A 570 -38.49 28.77 -78.20
C ALA A 570 -39.82 28.78 -78.96
N ILE A 571 -40.74 27.86 -78.63
CA ILE A 571 -42.08 27.77 -79.25
C ILE A 571 -42.94 28.98 -78.88
N ASN A 572 -42.92 29.40 -77.61
CA ASN A 572 -43.74 30.50 -77.11
C ASN A 572 -43.09 31.88 -77.21
N ARG A 573 -41.85 31.96 -77.73
CA ARG A 573 -41.05 33.20 -77.82
C ARG A 573 -40.82 33.88 -76.46
N SER A 574 -40.78 33.10 -75.39
CA SER A 574 -40.45 33.55 -74.03
C SER A 574 -38.97 33.30 -73.75
N LYS A 575 -38.37 33.97 -72.76
CA LYS A 575 -37.03 33.60 -72.28
C LYS A 575 -37.13 32.41 -71.32
N PRO A 576 -36.17 31.46 -71.30
CA PRO A 576 -36.19 30.32 -70.38
C PRO A 576 -36.37 30.69 -68.90
N GLY A 577 -35.81 31.81 -68.44
CA GLY A 577 -35.97 32.29 -67.06
C GLY A 577 -37.33 32.89 -66.71
N GLU A 578 -38.22 33.09 -67.70
CA GLU A 578 -39.58 33.64 -67.51
C GLU A 578 -40.65 32.53 -67.42
N VAL A 579 -40.30 31.29 -67.76
CA VAL A 579 -41.20 30.13 -67.73
C VAL A 579 -41.22 29.57 -66.30
N LYS A 580 -42.36 29.73 -65.60
CA LYS A 580 -42.54 29.18 -64.24
C LYS A 580 -42.91 27.70 -64.23
N GLU A 581 -43.74 27.27 -65.18
CA GLU A 581 -44.23 25.91 -65.30
C GLU A 581 -44.69 25.65 -66.74
N ILE A 582 -44.46 24.44 -67.26
CA ILE A 582 -44.99 24.01 -68.56
C ILE A 582 -46.37 23.37 -68.32
N PRO A 583 -47.46 23.85 -68.96
CA PRO A 583 -48.77 23.22 -68.86
C PRO A 583 -48.71 21.72 -69.17
N ALA A 584 -49.40 20.89 -68.37
CA ALA A 584 -49.25 19.44 -68.39
C ALA A 584 -49.57 18.79 -69.76
N ASP A 585 -50.56 19.34 -70.47
CA ASP A 585 -50.95 18.95 -71.82
C ASP A 585 -49.84 19.25 -72.84
N ILE A 586 -49.18 20.41 -72.72
CA ILE A 586 -48.07 20.81 -73.58
C ILE A 586 -46.81 20.01 -73.25
N ARG A 587 -46.50 19.80 -71.96
CA ARG A 587 -45.34 19.00 -71.54
C ARG A 587 -45.37 17.59 -72.14
N GLY A 588 -46.54 16.96 -72.14
CA GLY A 588 -46.72 15.64 -72.77
C GLY A 588 -46.40 15.63 -74.26
N GLN A 589 -46.85 16.65 -75.00
CA GLN A 589 -46.54 16.80 -76.43
C GLN A 589 -45.04 17.03 -76.68
N LEU A 590 -44.39 17.84 -75.85
CA LEU A 590 -42.94 18.11 -75.96
C LEU A 590 -42.13 16.84 -75.71
N ILE A 591 -42.51 16.02 -74.73
CA ILE A 591 -41.87 14.72 -74.46
C ILE A 591 -42.00 13.78 -75.67
N GLU A 592 -43.20 13.67 -76.26
CA GLU A 592 -43.41 12.82 -77.45
C GLU A 592 -42.58 13.33 -78.65
N GLN A 593 -42.47 14.65 -78.85
CA GLN A 593 -41.64 15.24 -79.89
C GLN A 593 -40.14 14.99 -79.67
N MET A 594 -39.65 15.16 -78.44
CA MET A 594 -38.26 14.86 -78.09
C MET A 594 -37.93 13.38 -78.26
N TYR A 595 -38.86 12.50 -77.86
CA TYR A 595 -38.74 11.06 -78.09
C TYR A 595 -38.66 10.73 -79.57
N LEU A 596 -39.56 11.29 -80.40
CA LEU A 596 -39.54 11.08 -81.84
C LEU A 596 -38.20 11.52 -82.47
N ARG A 597 -37.67 12.67 -82.03
CA ARG A 597 -36.40 13.22 -82.52
C ARG A 597 -35.20 12.37 -82.10
N ALA A 598 -35.19 11.88 -80.86
CA ALA A 598 -34.08 11.10 -80.31
C ALA A 598 -34.10 9.61 -80.72
N HIS A 599 -35.28 9.00 -80.78
CA HIS A 599 -35.47 7.58 -81.09
C HIS A 599 -35.71 7.30 -82.59
N ASN A 600 -35.98 8.34 -83.39
CA ASN A 600 -36.32 8.27 -84.81
C ASN A 600 -37.48 7.29 -85.12
N ARG A 601 -38.39 7.12 -84.15
CA ARG A 601 -39.59 6.27 -84.25
C ARG A 601 -40.71 6.91 -83.44
N LYS A 602 -41.94 6.80 -83.95
CA LYS A 602 -43.14 7.16 -83.18
C LYS A 602 -43.41 6.09 -82.13
N ILE A 603 -43.91 6.49 -80.97
CA ILE A 603 -44.45 5.56 -79.97
C ILE A 603 -45.62 4.81 -80.64
N PRO A 604 -45.62 3.46 -80.66
CA PRO A 604 -46.70 2.69 -81.28
C PRO A 604 -48.08 3.06 -80.71
N GLU A 605 -49.05 3.36 -81.58
CA GLU A 605 -50.46 3.47 -81.20
C GLU A 605 -51.05 2.06 -81.08
N VAL A 606 -50.84 1.37 -79.96
CA VAL A 606 -51.38 0.02 -79.76
C VAL A 606 -52.45 0.03 -78.67
N GLY A 607 -53.72 -0.09 -79.06
CA GLY A 607 -54.87 -0.34 -78.18
C GLY A 607 -55.30 0.81 -77.24
N ASP A 608 -56.10 0.48 -76.22
CA ASP A 608 -56.67 1.38 -75.18
C ASP A 608 -55.64 2.03 -74.23
N VAL A 609 -54.37 2.15 -74.64
CA VAL A 609 -53.32 2.73 -73.81
C VAL A 609 -53.54 4.24 -73.74
N SER A 610 -53.92 4.74 -72.56
CA SER A 610 -54.16 6.16 -72.32
C SER A 610 -52.95 7.03 -72.69
N GLN A 611 -53.21 8.26 -73.16
CA GLN A 611 -52.17 9.24 -73.52
C GLN A 611 -51.12 9.42 -72.41
N GLY A 612 -51.54 9.40 -71.15
CA GLY A 612 -50.63 9.51 -70.01
C GLY A 612 -49.66 8.34 -69.85
N THR A 613 -50.03 7.12 -70.25
CA THR A 613 -49.14 5.95 -70.21
C THR A 613 -48.06 6.06 -71.30
N ARG A 614 -48.42 6.51 -72.51
CA ARG A 614 -47.47 6.70 -73.62
C ARG A 614 -46.41 7.76 -73.30
N VAL A 615 -46.83 8.90 -72.76
CA VAL A 615 -45.91 9.99 -72.36
C VAL A 615 -44.92 9.48 -71.31
N LYS A 616 -45.38 8.68 -70.33
CA LYS A 616 -44.51 8.08 -69.31
C LYS A 616 -43.48 7.11 -69.90
N GLU A 617 -43.88 6.27 -70.86
CA GLU A 617 -42.95 5.36 -71.53
C GLU A 617 -41.90 6.10 -72.36
N ALA A 618 -42.30 7.14 -73.09
CA ALA A 618 -41.36 8.01 -73.80
C ALA A 618 -40.40 8.73 -72.85
N GLU A 619 -40.91 9.30 -71.76
CA GLU A 619 -40.09 9.95 -70.74
C GLU A 619 -39.09 8.96 -70.12
N GLN A 620 -39.53 7.75 -69.76
CA GLN A 620 -38.63 6.71 -69.23
C GLN A 620 -37.56 6.30 -70.24
N TRP A 621 -37.92 6.15 -71.52
CA TRP A 621 -36.96 5.83 -72.57
C TRP A 621 -35.95 6.96 -72.76
N LEU A 622 -36.40 8.22 -72.77
CA LEU A 622 -35.55 9.40 -72.86
C LEU A 622 -34.58 9.44 -71.68
N LEU A 623 -35.06 9.28 -70.44
CA LEU A 623 -34.20 9.27 -69.24
C LEU A 623 -33.15 8.15 -69.27
N LYS A 624 -33.51 6.98 -69.79
CA LYS A 624 -32.61 5.82 -69.90
C LYS A 624 -31.52 6.00 -70.96
N ASN A 625 -31.85 6.66 -72.08
CA ASN A 625 -30.97 6.81 -73.23
C ASN A 625 -30.43 8.24 -73.39
N TRP A 626 -30.66 9.11 -72.41
CA TRP A 626 -30.20 10.49 -72.44
C TRP A 626 -28.67 10.51 -72.51
N PRO A 627 -28.06 11.26 -73.44
CA PRO A 627 -26.62 11.23 -73.67
C PRO A 627 -25.87 11.74 -72.45
N ALA A 628 -24.97 10.91 -71.91
CA ALA A 628 -24.18 11.25 -70.72
C ALA A 628 -23.42 12.57 -70.91
N ASN A 629 -23.68 13.54 -70.04
CA ASN A 629 -22.98 14.82 -70.01
C ASN A 629 -21.78 14.72 -69.06
N GLN A 630 -20.61 14.47 -69.66
CA GLN A 630 -19.36 14.29 -68.93
C GLN A 630 -18.97 15.53 -68.11
N GLU A 631 -19.26 16.73 -68.61
CA GLU A 631 -18.98 17.98 -67.89
C GLU A 631 -19.82 18.09 -66.62
N LYS A 632 -21.12 17.76 -66.67
CA LYS A 632 -21.98 17.74 -65.48
C LYS A 632 -21.57 16.69 -64.46
N MET A 633 -21.16 15.52 -64.92
CA MET A 633 -20.64 14.47 -64.03
C MET A 633 -19.33 14.90 -63.34
N ASN A 634 -18.41 15.51 -64.10
CA ASN A 634 -17.18 16.09 -63.54
C ASN A 634 -17.50 17.19 -62.52
N LYS A 635 -18.43 18.09 -62.85
CA LYS A 635 -18.88 19.15 -61.96
C LYS A 635 -19.47 18.59 -60.67
N LEU A 636 -20.31 17.56 -60.74
CA LEU A 636 -20.85 16.90 -59.55
C LEU A 636 -19.73 16.33 -58.65
N ALA A 637 -18.71 15.69 -59.24
CA ALA A 637 -17.58 15.17 -58.47
C ALA A 637 -16.77 16.31 -57.80
N VAL A 638 -16.53 17.41 -58.51
CA VAL A 638 -15.88 18.62 -57.96
C VAL A 638 -16.70 19.23 -56.82
N ASP A 639 -18.01 19.40 -57.02
CA ASP A 639 -18.92 19.98 -56.03
C ASP A 639 -18.97 19.13 -54.76
N ARG A 640 -18.96 17.79 -54.90
CA ARG A 640 -18.88 16.85 -53.75
C ARG A 640 -17.57 17.00 -52.98
N LEU A 641 -16.44 17.08 -53.69
CA LEU A 641 -15.14 17.29 -53.06
C LEU A 641 -15.11 18.61 -52.28
N ASN A 642 -15.61 19.69 -52.88
CA ASN A 642 -15.68 21.00 -52.25
C ASN A 642 -16.56 20.96 -50.98
N ALA A 643 -17.75 20.35 -51.06
CA ALA A 643 -18.65 20.23 -49.91
C ALA A 643 -17.99 19.49 -48.73
N VAL A 644 -17.27 18.39 -48.99
CA VAL A 644 -16.54 17.65 -47.96
C VAL A 644 -15.39 18.48 -47.38
N ASN A 645 -14.55 19.07 -48.23
CA ASN A 645 -13.40 19.86 -47.81
C ASN A 645 -13.82 21.06 -46.95
N GLU A 646 -14.82 21.82 -47.40
CA GLU A 646 -15.35 22.97 -46.66
C GLU A 646 -15.89 22.55 -45.30
N TYR A 647 -16.62 21.43 -45.23
CA TYR A 647 -17.17 20.94 -43.99
C TYR A 647 -16.08 20.49 -43.00
N ILE A 648 -15.11 19.66 -43.42
CA ILE A 648 -14.02 19.20 -42.53
C ILE A 648 -13.19 20.37 -42.01
N VAL A 649 -12.95 21.39 -42.84
CA VAL A 649 -12.25 22.62 -42.44
C VAL A 649 -13.10 23.45 -41.46
N SER A 650 -14.41 23.55 -41.68
CA SER A 650 -15.32 24.27 -40.79
C SER A 650 -15.42 23.64 -39.39
N GLU A 651 -15.22 22.32 -39.28
CA GLU A 651 -15.15 21.61 -37.99
C GLU A 651 -13.80 21.81 -37.26
N GLY A 652 -12.86 22.58 -37.83
CA GLY A 652 -11.61 22.97 -37.17
C GLY A 652 -10.36 22.25 -37.67
N THR A 653 -10.48 21.40 -38.71
CA THR A 653 -9.31 20.72 -39.29
C THR A 653 -8.49 21.68 -40.15
N GLY A 654 -7.17 21.73 -39.93
CA GLY A 654 -6.29 22.56 -40.75
C GLY A 654 -6.23 22.07 -42.21
N LYS A 655 -6.36 22.97 -43.19
CA LYS A 655 -6.35 22.65 -44.64
C LYS A 655 -5.17 21.78 -45.09
N LYS A 656 -3.99 21.95 -44.48
CA LYS A 656 -2.78 21.18 -44.81
C LYS A 656 -2.89 19.69 -44.47
N ARG A 657 -3.87 19.29 -43.64
CA ARG A 657 -4.10 17.90 -43.20
C ARG A 657 -5.00 17.12 -44.18
N ILE A 658 -5.53 17.80 -45.20
CA ILE A 658 -6.46 17.25 -46.19
C ILE A 658 -5.80 17.32 -47.56
N ILE A 659 -5.54 16.17 -48.16
CA ILE A 659 -4.98 16.04 -49.50
C ILE A 659 -6.10 15.65 -50.46
N SER A 660 -6.58 16.62 -51.23
CA SER A 660 -7.64 16.35 -52.20
C SER A 660 -7.07 15.71 -53.46
N LEU A 661 -7.54 14.51 -53.80
CA LEU A 661 -7.24 13.84 -55.06
C LEU A 661 -8.16 14.39 -56.17
N PRO A 662 -7.72 14.35 -57.44
CA PRO A 662 -8.54 14.79 -58.56
C PRO A 662 -9.90 14.07 -58.57
N PRO A 663 -11.03 14.81 -58.63
CA PRO A 663 -12.35 14.22 -58.79
C PRO A 663 -12.42 13.41 -60.09
N SER A 664 -13.16 12.30 -60.07
CA SER A 664 -13.25 11.42 -61.23
C SER A 664 -14.68 10.94 -61.49
N THR A 665 -14.91 10.45 -62.70
CA THR A 665 -16.17 9.82 -63.08
C THR A 665 -15.93 8.36 -63.37
N VAL A 666 -16.79 7.50 -62.84
CA VAL A 666 -16.67 6.05 -63.00
C VAL A 666 -18.01 5.46 -63.44
N GLU A 667 -17.99 4.29 -64.07
CA GLU A 667 -19.23 3.64 -64.51
C GLU A 667 -20.10 3.27 -63.29
N ASN A 668 -19.49 2.66 -62.28
CA ASN A 668 -20.13 2.32 -61.01
C ASN A 668 -19.16 2.60 -59.85
N ALA A 669 -19.59 3.40 -58.87
CA ALA A 669 -18.87 3.67 -57.65
C ALA A 669 -19.52 3.00 -56.43
N LYS A 670 -18.70 2.46 -55.52
CA LYS A 670 -19.17 1.97 -54.21
C LYS A 670 -19.68 3.12 -53.33
N SER A 671 -19.00 4.27 -53.37
CA SER A 671 -19.27 5.47 -52.58
C SER A 671 -19.15 6.72 -53.45
N ALA A 672 -19.71 7.85 -53.00
CA ALA A 672 -19.54 9.13 -53.68
C ALA A 672 -18.26 9.86 -53.27
N VAL A 673 -17.75 9.56 -52.07
CA VAL A 673 -16.45 10.05 -51.60
C VAL A 673 -15.73 8.93 -50.85
N GLU A 674 -14.45 8.77 -51.15
CA GLU A 674 -13.52 7.89 -50.45
C GLU A 674 -12.51 8.72 -49.66
N ILE A 675 -12.27 8.33 -48.40
CA ILE A 675 -11.30 8.92 -47.49
C ILE A 675 -10.27 7.84 -47.16
N GLN A 676 -8.99 8.16 -47.27
CA GLN A 676 -7.90 7.25 -46.89
C GLN A 676 -6.93 7.93 -45.92
N LEU A 677 -6.39 7.15 -45.00
CA LEU A 677 -5.36 7.60 -44.07
C LEU A 677 -4.02 7.77 -44.79
N LEU A 678 -3.34 8.86 -44.47
CA LEU A 678 -1.97 9.15 -44.89
C LEU A 678 -1.12 9.41 -43.64
N TYR A 679 0.14 9.00 -43.66
CA TYR A 679 1.03 8.96 -42.50
C TYR A 679 2.34 9.69 -42.77
#